data_AF-A0A455BAN5-F1
#
_entry.id   AF-A0A455BAN5-F1
#
_cell.length_a   1.000
_cell.length_b   1.000
_cell.length_c   1.000
_cell.angle_alpha   90.00
_cell.angle_beta   90.00
_cell.angle_gamma   90.00
#
_symmetry.space_group_name_H-M   'P 1'
#
loop_
_entity.id
_entity.type
_entity.pdbx_description
1 polymer ?
#
loop_
_entity_poly.entity_id
_entity_poly.type
_entity_poly.pdbx_seq_one_letter_code
_entity_poly.pdbx_strand_id
1 'polypeptide(L)'
;MSGTKPDILWAPHQVDRFVVCDSELSLYHVESTVNSEFKAGSLRLSEDSAATLLSINSETPYMKCVAWYLNYDPECLLAVGQANGRVVLTSLGQDHNSKFKDLIGKEFVPKHARQCNTLAWNPLDSNWLAAGLDKHRADFSVLIWDICSKYTPDIVPMEKVRLLAGETETTLLVTKPLYELGQNDACLSLCWLPRDQKLLLAGMHRNLAIFDLRNTSQKMFVNTKAVQGVTVDPYFHDRVASFYEGQVAIWDLRKFEKPVLTLTEQPKPLTKVAWCPTRTGLLATLTRDSNIIRLYDMQHTPTPIGDETEPTIIERSVQPCDNYIASFAWHPTSQNRMIVVTPNRTMSDFTVFERISLAWSPITSLMWACGRHLYECAEEENDNSLEKDIATKMRLRALSRYGLDTEQVWRNHILAGNEDPQLKSLWYTLHFMKQYTEDMDQKSPGNKGSLVYSGIKSIVKSSLGMVESSRHNWSGLDKQTDIQNLNEERILALQLCGWIKKGTDVDVGPFLNSLVQEGEWERAAAVALFNLDIRRAIQILNEGASSEKGDLNLNVVAMALSGYTDEKNSLWREMCSTLRLQLNNPYLCVMFAFLTSETGSYDGVLYESKVAVRDRVAFACKFLSDSQLNRYIEKLTNEMKEAGNLEGILLTGLTKDGVDLMESYVDRTGDVQTASYCMLQGSPLDVLKDERVQYWIENYRNLLDAWRFWHKRAEFDIHRSKLDPSSKPLAQITVMLGRI
;
A
#
# COMPACT_ATOMS: atom_id res chain seq x y z
N MET A 1 32.75 23.64 36.50
CA MET A 1 31.35 24.12 36.38
C MET A 1 30.62 23.18 35.43
N SER A 2 30.15 22.02 35.89
CA SER A 2 29.33 21.13 35.05
C SER A 2 27.91 21.68 35.05
N GLY A 3 27.48 22.31 33.95
CA GLY A 3 26.09 22.73 33.79
C GLY A 3 25.14 21.55 33.97
N THR A 4 23.99 21.79 34.60
CA THR A 4 22.89 20.82 34.65
C THR A 4 22.46 20.49 33.23
N LYS A 5 22.37 19.20 32.90
CA LYS A 5 21.87 18.76 31.58
C LYS A 5 20.34 18.71 31.64
N PRO A 6 19.64 19.18 30.60
CA PRO A 6 18.18 19.16 30.60
C PRO A 6 17.66 17.72 30.60
N ASP A 7 16.68 17.47 31.46
CA ASP A 7 15.90 16.24 31.51
C ASP A 7 14.43 16.53 31.15
N ILE A 8 13.67 15.51 30.79
CA ILE A 8 12.28 15.60 30.37
C ILE A 8 11.44 14.52 31.03
N LEU A 9 10.26 14.91 31.51
CA LEU A 9 9.27 14.05 32.17
C LEU A 9 7.86 14.33 31.62
N TRP A 10 7.15 13.28 31.22
CA TRP A 10 5.73 13.37 30.87
C TRP A 10 4.87 13.41 32.13
N ALA A 11 3.76 14.15 32.07
CA ALA A 11 2.78 14.10 33.13
C ALA A 11 2.11 12.70 33.17
N PRO A 12 1.96 12.07 34.35
CA PRO A 12 1.40 10.72 34.46
C PRO A 12 -0.05 10.57 33.96
N HIS A 13 -0.87 11.62 34.13
CA HIS A 13 -2.31 11.59 33.81
C HIS A 13 -2.74 12.57 32.71
N GLN A 14 -2.01 13.67 32.53
CA GLN A 14 -2.27 14.67 31.50
C GLN A 14 -1.32 14.41 30.33
N VAL A 15 -1.68 13.43 29.50
CA VAL A 15 -0.82 12.87 28.46
C VAL A 15 -0.43 13.89 27.37
N ASP A 16 -1.06 15.05 27.37
CA ASP A 16 -0.80 16.23 26.55
C ASP A 16 0.23 17.20 27.17
N ARG A 17 0.82 16.90 28.33
CA ARG A 17 1.75 17.79 29.02
C ARG A 17 3.04 17.12 29.44
N PHE A 18 4.14 17.87 29.37
CA PHE A 18 5.44 17.44 29.86
C PHE A 18 6.22 18.61 30.48
N VAL A 19 7.21 18.29 31.31
CA VAL A 19 8.10 19.27 31.94
C VAL A 19 9.54 19.02 31.48
N VAL A 20 10.23 20.10 31.14
CA VAL A 20 11.68 20.12 30.94
C VAL A 20 12.33 20.66 32.22
N CYS A 21 13.29 19.92 32.74
CA CYS A 21 13.98 20.21 34.00
C CYS A 21 15.46 20.51 33.73
N ASP A 22 15.95 21.71 34.04
CA ASP A 22 17.37 22.03 33.94
C ASP A 22 17.90 22.96 35.07
N SER A 23 18.11 24.25 34.81
CA SER A 23 18.24 25.29 35.84
C SER A 23 16.87 25.78 36.33
N GLU A 24 15.82 25.59 35.53
CA GLU A 24 14.44 25.91 35.87
C GLU A 24 13.50 24.76 35.46
N LEU A 25 12.24 24.84 35.88
CA LEU A 25 11.19 23.92 35.48
C LEU A 25 10.28 24.60 34.47
N SER A 26 10.17 24.07 33.27
CA SER A 26 9.30 24.61 32.21
C SER A 26 8.20 23.60 31.85
N LEU A 27 6.94 23.96 32.05
CA LEU A 27 5.78 23.15 31.70
C LEU A 27 5.33 23.45 30.26
N TYR A 28 5.20 22.42 29.45
CA TYR A 28 4.73 22.50 28.07
C TYR A 28 3.45 21.69 27.86
N HIS A 29 2.61 22.18 26.96
CA HIS A 29 1.44 21.48 26.44
C HIS A 29 1.64 21.15 24.96
N VAL A 30 1.34 19.92 24.56
CA VAL A 30 1.54 19.40 23.21
C VAL A 30 0.21 19.28 22.48
N GLU A 31 0.13 19.93 21.32
CA GLU A 31 -1.05 19.93 20.46
C GLU A 31 -0.70 19.33 19.09
N SER A 32 -1.70 18.71 18.45
CA SER A 32 -1.58 18.25 17.06
C SER A 32 -1.98 19.36 16.10
N THR A 33 -1.13 19.61 15.09
CA THR A 33 -1.29 20.69 14.11
C THR A 33 -2.02 20.25 12.84
N VAL A 34 -2.49 19.00 12.76
CA VAL A 34 -3.14 18.44 11.56
C VAL A 34 -4.40 19.21 11.15
N ASN A 35 -5.05 19.94 12.07
CA ASN A 35 -6.27 20.71 11.83
C ASN A 35 -6.27 22.14 12.44
N SER A 36 -5.14 22.66 12.91
CA SER A 36 -5.11 23.95 13.62
C SER A 36 -3.91 24.82 13.23
N GLU A 37 -4.14 26.14 13.11
CA GLU A 37 -3.06 27.12 12.93
C GLU A 37 -2.16 27.17 14.17
N PHE A 38 -0.84 27.36 13.98
CA PHE A 38 0.10 27.50 15.08
C PHE A 38 -0.28 28.68 15.97
N LYS A 39 -0.51 28.41 17.26
CA LYS A 39 -0.70 29.47 18.26
C LYS A 39 0.58 30.31 18.34
N ALA A 40 0.44 31.64 18.40
CA ALA A 40 1.58 32.54 18.51
C ALA A 40 2.42 32.19 19.76
N GLY A 41 3.71 31.92 19.57
CA GLY A 41 4.63 31.50 20.64
C GLY A 41 4.78 29.99 20.84
N SER A 42 4.10 29.13 20.06
CA SER A 42 4.32 27.68 20.09
C SER A 42 5.64 27.29 19.44
N LEU A 43 6.37 26.36 20.05
CA LEU A 43 7.56 25.71 19.49
C LEU A 43 7.14 24.52 18.63
N ARG A 44 7.54 24.49 17.36
CA ARG A 44 7.30 23.34 16.48
C ARG A 44 8.15 22.14 16.93
N LEU A 45 7.52 20.99 17.13
CA LEU A 45 8.19 19.74 17.52
C LEU A 45 8.37 18.78 16.33
N SER A 46 7.41 18.75 15.42
CA SER A 46 7.43 17.93 14.19
C SER A 46 6.60 18.60 13.08
N GLU A 47 6.31 17.88 11.99
CA GLU A 47 5.36 18.38 10.98
C GLU A 47 3.93 18.51 11.52
N ASP A 48 3.55 17.60 12.42
CA ASP A 48 2.17 17.41 12.89
C ASP A 48 1.96 17.76 14.37
N SER A 49 2.99 18.28 15.06
CA SER A 49 2.91 18.62 16.47
C SER A 49 3.71 19.87 16.88
N ALA A 50 3.16 20.57 17.88
CA ALA A 50 3.75 21.77 18.48
C ALA A 50 3.63 21.73 20.01
N ALA A 51 4.57 22.36 20.70
CA ALA A 51 4.55 22.58 22.14
C ALA A 51 4.30 24.05 22.46
N THR A 52 3.35 24.34 23.34
CA THR A 52 3.12 25.67 23.90
C THR A 52 3.63 25.70 25.33
N LEU A 53 4.46 26.69 25.66
CA LEU A 53 4.93 26.91 27.03
C LEU A 53 3.78 27.43 27.90
N LEU A 54 3.50 26.75 29.01
CA LEU A 54 2.43 27.12 29.95
C LEU A 54 2.94 27.89 31.17
N SER A 55 4.04 27.44 31.78
CA SER A 55 4.59 28.06 32.98
C SER A 55 6.07 27.75 33.16
N ILE A 56 6.77 28.63 33.89
CA ILE A 56 8.18 28.49 34.26
C ILE A 56 8.29 28.71 35.78
N ASN A 57 9.02 27.84 36.47
CA ASN A 57 9.43 28.06 37.86
C ASN A 57 10.96 28.06 37.96
N SER A 58 11.51 29.20 38.37
CA SER A 58 12.95 29.42 38.57
C SER A 58 13.31 29.63 40.06
N GLU A 59 12.36 29.43 40.99
CA GLU A 59 12.51 29.71 42.42
C GLU A 59 13.27 28.60 43.18
N THR A 60 13.52 27.45 42.54
CA THR A 60 14.23 26.31 43.13
C THR A 60 15.66 26.19 42.58
N PRO A 61 16.65 26.95 43.10
CA PRO A 61 18.02 26.89 42.62
C PRO A 61 18.71 25.56 42.96
N TYR A 62 19.75 25.21 42.19
CA TYR A 62 20.60 24.03 42.42
C TYR A 62 19.85 22.68 42.39
N MET A 63 18.87 22.56 41.51
CA MET A 63 18.15 21.32 41.22
C MET A 63 19.08 20.18 40.77
N LYS A 64 18.82 18.97 41.27
CA LYS A 64 19.61 17.77 40.96
C LYS A 64 18.76 16.63 40.41
N CYS A 65 17.57 16.45 40.95
CA CYS A 65 16.61 15.45 40.51
C CYS A 65 15.19 15.97 40.70
N VAL A 66 14.27 15.48 39.88
CA VAL A 66 12.86 15.87 39.89
C VAL A 66 12.01 14.61 39.79
N ALA A 67 10.90 14.57 40.52
CA ALA A 67 9.90 13.51 40.39
C ALA A 67 8.50 14.11 40.32
N TRP A 68 7.74 13.71 39.31
CA TRP A 68 6.35 14.14 39.12
C TRP A 68 5.40 13.32 39.99
N TYR A 69 4.56 14.02 40.75
CA TYR A 69 3.56 13.43 41.61
C TYR A 69 2.56 12.57 40.82
N LEU A 70 2.33 11.34 41.28
CA LEU A 70 1.65 10.34 40.46
C LEU A 70 0.12 10.46 40.46
N ASN A 71 -0.51 11.23 41.35
CA ASN A 71 -1.96 11.44 41.35
C ASN A 71 -2.35 12.68 40.53
N TYR A 72 -3.63 12.72 40.11
CA TYR A 72 -4.19 13.84 39.34
C TYR A 72 -4.22 15.15 40.15
N ASP A 73 -4.64 15.08 41.42
CA ASP A 73 -4.76 16.23 42.32
C ASP A 73 -3.72 16.20 43.45
N PRO A 74 -2.97 17.28 43.70
CA PRO A 74 -2.98 18.56 42.97
C PRO A 74 -2.28 18.50 41.61
N GLU A 75 -2.79 19.26 40.65
CA GLU A 75 -2.28 19.33 39.29
C GLU A 75 -0.80 19.79 39.26
N CYS A 76 0.00 19.14 38.41
CA CYS A 76 1.40 19.52 38.13
C CYS A 76 2.30 19.68 39.38
N LEU A 77 2.05 18.90 40.45
CA LEU A 77 2.92 18.85 41.62
C LEU A 77 4.22 18.09 41.32
N LEU A 78 5.34 18.69 41.67
CA LEU A 78 6.69 18.19 41.45
C LEU A 78 7.47 18.21 42.77
N ALA A 79 8.25 17.15 43.02
CA ALA A 79 9.27 17.15 44.04
C ALA A 79 10.63 17.47 43.42
N VAL A 80 11.35 18.44 43.99
CA VAL A 80 12.66 18.90 43.53
C VAL A 80 13.71 18.62 44.58
N GLY A 81 14.67 17.76 44.26
CA GLY A 81 15.82 17.44 45.10
C GLY A 81 16.98 18.39 44.81
N GLN A 82 17.55 18.97 45.86
CA GLN A 82 18.59 20.00 45.76
C GLN A 82 19.99 19.46 46.09
N ALA A 83 21.02 20.24 45.73
CA ALA A 83 22.43 19.93 46.02
C ALA A 83 22.78 19.85 47.53
N ASN A 84 21.98 20.47 48.39
CA ASN A 84 22.11 20.40 49.85
C ASN A 84 21.32 19.24 50.48
N GLY A 85 20.57 18.47 49.69
CA GLY A 85 19.79 17.32 50.13
C GLY A 85 18.35 17.61 50.50
N ARG A 86 17.95 18.89 50.50
CA ARG A 86 16.56 19.26 50.70
C ARG A 86 15.71 18.80 49.53
N VAL A 87 14.48 18.43 49.84
CA VAL A 87 13.44 18.15 48.85
C VAL A 87 12.34 19.18 49.03
N VAL A 88 12.00 19.90 47.97
CA VAL A 88 10.98 20.95 47.98
C VAL A 88 9.85 20.53 47.06
N LEU A 89 8.61 20.69 47.52
CA LEU A 89 7.44 20.50 46.68
C LEU A 89 7.07 21.82 46.00
N THR A 90 6.91 21.78 44.69
CA THR A 90 6.49 22.92 43.87
C THR A 90 5.37 22.50 42.92
N SER A 91 4.52 23.43 42.51
CA SER A 91 3.49 23.18 41.50
C SER A 91 3.67 24.14 40.32
N LEU A 92 3.43 23.63 39.12
CA LEU A 92 3.38 24.39 37.86
C LEU A 92 1.95 24.57 37.34
N GLY A 93 0.96 24.04 38.07
CA GLY A 93 -0.46 24.06 37.70
C GLY A 93 -1.12 25.39 38.06
N GLN A 94 -2.27 25.67 37.44
CA GLN A 94 -3.05 26.89 37.70
C GLN A 94 -4.10 26.69 38.80
N ASP A 95 -4.19 25.48 39.38
CA ASP A 95 -5.23 25.12 40.32
C ASP A 95 -5.04 25.78 41.70
N HIS A 96 -5.97 26.67 42.04
CA HIS A 96 -6.04 27.34 43.34
C HIS A 96 -6.76 26.51 44.43
N ASN A 97 -6.86 25.19 44.27
CA ASN A 97 -7.62 24.33 45.17
C ASN A 97 -7.08 24.42 46.61
N SER A 98 -7.91 24.93 47.53
CA SER A 98 -7.48 25.31 48.88
C SER A 98 -7.01 24.13 49.75
N LYS A 99 -7.32 22.89 49.36
CA LYS A 99 -6.94 21.67 50.10
C LYS A 99 -5.45 21.34 50.06
N PHE A 100 -4.72 21.78 49.04
CA PHE A 100 -3.32 21.40 48.81
C PHE A 100 -2.34 22.58 48.86
N LYS A 101 -2.81 23.77 49.28
CA LYS A 101 -1.95 24.94 49.48
C LYS A 101 -0.81 24.65 50.47
N ASP A 102 -1.08 23.83 51.48
CA ASP A 102 -0.10 23.44 52.51
C ASP A 102 0.99 22.46 51.99
N LEU A 103 0.89 21.98 50.75
CA LEU A 103 1.92 21.13 50.14
C LEU A 103 2.93 21.94 49.33
N ILE A 104 2.52 23.03 48.68
CA ILE A 104 3.40 23.86 47.85
C ILE A 104 4.35 24.63 48.76
N GLY A 105 5.65 24.57 48.46
CA GLY A 105 6.71 25.18 49.28
C GLY A 105 7.10 24.34 50.51
N LYS A 106 6.48 23.17 50.74
CA LYS A 106 6.86 22.27 51.83
C LYS A 106 8.27 21.74 51.61
N GLU A 107 9.14 21.89 52.62
CA GLU A 107 10.54 21.48 52.57
C GLU A 107 10.77 20.24 53.45
N PHE A 108 11.39 19.20 52.88
CA PHE A 108 11.87 18.02 53.60
C PHE A 108 13.39 18.10 53.72
N VAL A 109 13.87 18.23 54.95
CA VAL A 109 15.27 18.58 55.24
C VAL A 109 15.95 17.38 55.92
N PRO A 110 16.99 16.79 55.30
CA PRO A 110 17.75 15.72 55.93
C PRO A 110 18.59 16.26 57.09
N LYS A 111 18.93 15.38 58.05
CA LYS A 111 19.71 15.74 59.23
C LYS A 111 21.09 16.34 58.90
N HIS A 112 21.73 15.89 57.83
CA HIS A 112 23.00 16.45 57.36
C HIS A 112 22.91 16.82 55.88
N ALA A 113 23.35 18.03 55.54
CA ALA A 113 23.31 18.54 54.18
C ALA A 113 24.28 17.78 53.25
N ARG A 114 23.76 17.24 52.15
CA ARG A 114 24.48 16.45 51.13
C ARG A 114 23.62 16.26 49.90
N GLN A 115 24.17 16.00 48.72
CA GLN A 115 23.40 15.99 47.47
C GLN A 115 22.23 14.98 47.49
N CYS A 116 21.06 15.41 46.98
CA CYS A 116 19.97 14.52 46.61
C CYS A 116 20.16 14.05 45.16
N ASN A 117 20.43 12.76 44.98
CA ASN A 117 20.75 12.16 43.69
C ASN A 117 19.51 11.71 42.92
N THR A 118 18.46 11.27 43.62
CA THR A 118 17.29 10.66 43.01
C THR A 118 16.06 10.83 43.90
N LEU A 119 14.89 10.91 43.26
CA LEU A 119 13.58 10.97 43.91
C LEU A 119 12.65 9.97 43.25
N ALA A 120 11.81 9.32 44.04
CA ALA A 120 10.81 8.39 43.52
C ALA A 120 9.53 8.45 44.35
N TRP A 121 8.41 8.77 43.70
CA TRP A 121 7.08 8.63 44.27
C TRP A 121 6.65 7.18 44.29
N ASN A 122 6.00 6.76 45.36
CA ASN A 122 5.43 5.43 45.44
C ASN A 122 4.17 5.35 44.54
N PRO A 123 4.12 4.39 43.59
CA PRO A 123 3.01 4.27 42.65
C PRO A 123 1.71 3.74 43.27
N LEU A 124 1.78 3.11 44.45
CA LEU A 124 0.62 2.55 45.15
C LEU A 124 0.12 3.45 46.28
N ASP A 125 1.03 4.18 46.94
CA ASP A 125 0.69 5.19 47.96
C ASP A 125 1.38 6.52 47.63
N SER A 126 0.71 7.37 46.87
CA SER A 126 1.32 8.59 46.33
C SER A 126 1.79 9.57 47.40
N ASN A 127 1.36 9.43 48.67
CA ASN A 127 1.85 10.29 49.75
C ASN A 127 3.33 10.02 50.09
N TRP A 128 3.87 8.88 49.66
CA TRP A 128 5.21 8.46 50.03
C TRP A 128 6.23 8.87 48.97
N LEU A 129 7.20 9.67 49.41
CA LEU A 129 8.30 10.15 48.57
C LEU A 129 9.62 9.62 49.11
N ALA A 130 10.33 8.83 48.30
CA ALA A 130 11.67 8.37 48.61
C ALA A 130 12.72 9.32 48.03
N ALA A 131 13.74 9.64 48.82
CA ALA A 131 14.90 10.45 48.44
C ALA A 131 16.19 9.67 48.65
N GLY A 132 17.02 9.62 47.60
CA GLY A 132 18.34 9.00 47.62
C GLY A 132 19.43 10.07 47.71
N LEU A 133 20.27 9.98 48.72
CA LEU A 133 21.26 10.97 49.11
C LEU A 133 22.69 10.43 48.97
N ASP A 134 23.65 11.35 48.95
CA ASP A 134 25.07 11.02 49.07
C ASP A 134 25.43 10.34 50.39
N LYS A 135 26.62 9.71 50.40
CA LYS A 135 27.15 9.01 51.57
C LYS A 135 27.41 9.99 52.71
N HIS A 136 26.97 9.63 53.91
CA HIS A 136 27.39 10.25 55.16
C HIS A 136 27.70 9.16 56.19
N ARG A 137 28.80 9.33 56.95
CA ARG A 137 29.33 8.27 57.83
C ARG A 137 28.39 7.90 58.97
N ALA A 138 27.61 8.86 59.45
CA ALA A 138 26.74 8.72 60.63
C ALA A 138 25.24 8.86 60.29
N ASP A 139 24.86 8.68 59.02
CA ASP A 139 23.48 8.89 58.58
C ASP A 139 23.07 7.91 57.46
N PHE A 140 21.78 7.87 57.16
CA PHE A 140 21.16 7.00 56.17
C PHE A 140 21.04 7.71 54.81
N SER A 141 21.31 7.03 53.71
CA SER A 141 21.23 7.66 52.38
C SER A 141 19.88 7.53 51.70
N VAL A 142 18.96 6.71 52.21
CA VAL A 142 17.61 6.59 51.66
C VAL A 142 16.62 7.04 52.72
N LEU A 143 15.92 8.15 52.44
CA LEU A 143 14.92 8.73 53.33
C LEU A 143 13.55 8.66 52.67
N ILE A 144 12.54 8.18 53.39
CA ILE A 144 11.16 8.13 52.90
C ILE A 144 10.33 9.11 53.71
N TRP A 145 9.62 9.99 53.02
CA TRP A 145 8.80 11.04 53.61
C TRP A 145 7.32 10.77 53.31
N ASP A 146 6.46 11.07 54.27
CA ASP A 146 5.03 11.21 54.04
C ASP A 146 4.71 12.69 53.83
N ILE A 147 4.29 13.05 52.62
CA ILE A 147 4.03 14.45 52.26
C ILE A 147 2.81 15.03 52.98
N CYS A 148 1.88 14.20 53.41
CA CYS A 148 0.65 14.59 54.12
C CYS A 148 0.83 14.60 55.64
N SER A 149 2.00 14.23 56.15
CA SER A 149 2.29 14.27 57.58
C SER A 149 2.03 15.67 58.14
N LYS A 150 1.08 15.75 59.10
CA LYS A 150 0.73 16.97 59.84
C LYS A 150 1.75 17.15 60.96
N TYR A 151 2.56 18.19 60.86
CA TYR A 151 3.58 18.49 61.86
C TYR A 151 2.94 18.99 63.16
N THR A 152 3.29 18.37 64.29
CA THR A 152 3.22 19.01 65.61
C THR A 152 4.59 19.61 65.90
N PRO A 153 4.71 20.93 66.17
CA PRO A 153 6.00 21.53 66.52
C PRO A 153 6.54 20.93 67.82
N ASP A 154 7.51 20.03 67.68
CA ASP A 154 8.40 19.71 68.78
C ASP A 154 9.26 20.94 69.05
N ILE A 155 9.16 21.44 70.28
CA ILE A 155 9.91 22.58 70.82
C ILE A 155 11.40 22.30 70.65
N VAL A 156 12.02 22.89 69.63
CA VAL A 156 13.48 22.89 69.49
C VAL A 156 14.03 23.91 70.49
N PRO A 157 15.02 23.57 71.33
CA PRO A 157 15.71 24.54 72.16
C PRO A 157 16.31 25.66 71.30
N MET A 158 15.96 26.87 71.67
CA MET A 158 16.30 28.14 71.05
C MET A 158 17.83 28.36 71.00
N GLU A 159 18.53 27.89 69.95
CA GLU A 159 19.91 28.38 69.74
C GLU A 159 20.45 28.47 68.30
N LYS A 160 19.64 28.25 67.26
CA LYS A 160 20.09 28.48 65.85
C LYS A 160 19.05 29.14 64.92
N VAL A 161 18.07 29.87 65.46
CA VAL A 161 17.06 30.60 64.65
C VAL A 161 17.34 32.11 64.54
N ARG A 162 18.32 32.65 65.26
CA ARG A 162 18.69 34.07 65.11
C ARG A 162 19.63 34.25 63.93
N LEU A 163 19.11 34.48 62.73
CA LEU A 163 19.72 35.38 61.73
C LEU A 163 18.84 35.74 60.51
N LEU A 164 17.52 35.49 60.52
CA LEU A 164 16.60 36.08 59.53
C LEU A 164 15.30 36.50 60.24
N ALA A 165 15.27 37.74 60.73
CA ALA A 165 14.06 38.39 61.20
C ALA A 165 13.55 39.31 60.08
N GLY A 166 12.49 38.88 59.42
CA GLY A 166 11.78 39.64 58.39
C GLY A 166 10.74 38.74 57.71
N GLU A 167 9.47 39.01 58.03
CA GLU A 167 8.24 38.47 57.43
C GLU A 167 7.74 37.08 57.88
N THR A 168 6.49 37.09 58.35
CA THR A 168 5.68 35.98 58.82
C THR A 168 5.22 35.09 57.66
N GLU A 169 6.03 34.12 57.27
CA GLU A 169 5.56 32.91 56.57
C GLU A 169 5.87 31.70 57.47
N THR A 170 4.84 30.97 57.88
CA THR A 170 4.98 29.70 58.60
C THR A 170 5.67 28.70 57.66
N THR A 171 6.98 28.54 57.79
CA THR A 171 7.77 27.64 56.96
C THR A 171 7.35 26.19 57.24
N LEU A 172 6.74 25.53 56.24
CA LEU A 172 6.24 24.15 56.30
C LEU A 172 7.41 23.16 56.22
N LEU A 173 8.22 23.10 57.27
CA LEU A 173 9.48 22.36 57.30
C LEU A 173 9.35 20.99 57.99
N VAL A 174 9.78 19.92 57.34
CA VAL A 174 9.76 18.54 57.83
C VAL A 174 11.18 18.00 57.96
N THR A 175 11.58 17.63 59.18
CA THR A 175 12.94 17.11 59.47
C THR A 175 12.98 15.62 59.82
N LYS A 176 11.84 15.02 60.16
CA LYS A 176 11.74 13.63 60.58
C LYS A 176 11.17 12.74 59.47
N PRO A 177 11.98 11.90 58.82
CA PRO A 177 11.50 10.97 57.80
C PRO A 177 10.67 9.84 58.43
N LEU A 178 9.82 9.21 57.62
CA LEU A 178 9.04 8.03 57.99
C LEU A 178 9.93 6.79 58.09
N TYR A 179 10.89 6.65 57.18
CA TYR A 179 11.89 5.58 57.18
C TYR A 179 13.28 6.09 56.83
N GLU A 180 14.28 5.50 57.46
CA GLU A 180 15.71 5.77 57.23
C GLU A 180 16.41 4.46 56.87
N LEU A 181 17.00 4.36 55.68
CA LEU A 181 17.58 3.13 55.12
C LEU A 181 18.94 3.38 54.48
N GLY A 182 19.75 2.32 54.33
CA GLY A 182 21.03 2.42 53.62
C GLY A 182 22.11 3.19 54.41
N GLN A 183 22.44 2.73 55.61
CA GLN A 183 23.47 3.35 56.44
C GLN A 183 24.86 3.28 55.80
N ASN A 184 25.62 4.38 55.86
CA ASN A 184 27.05 4.47 55.46
C ASN A 184 27.36 4.19 53.97
N ASP A 185 26.35 4.11 53.10
CA ASP A 185 26.50 4.01 51.64
C ASP A 185 25.83 5.21 50.95
N ALA A 186 26.24 5.56 49.74
CA ALA A 186 25.51 6.52 48.92
C ALA A 186 24.39 5.81 48.16
N CYS A 187 23.26 6.48 47.98
CA CYS A 187 22.19 6.05 47.09
C CYS A 187 22.23 6.88 45.80
N LEU A 188 22.36 6.20 44.66
CA LEU A 188 22.53 6.82 43.34
C LEU A 188 21.25 6.75 42.50
N SER A 189 20.41 5.75 42.72
CA SER A 189 19.16 5.56 41.98
C SER A 189 18.12 4.82 42.84
N LEU A 190 16.83 5.11 42.62
CA LEU A 190 15.70 4.54 43.36
C LEU A 190 14.56 4.20 42.41
N CYS A 191 13.85 3.11 42.69
CA CYS A 191 12.58 2.79 42.05
C CYS A 191 11.72 1.92 42.99
N TRP A 192 10.44 2.28 43.14
CA TRP A 192 9.48 1.46 43.87
C TRP A 192 9.07 0.25 43.03
N LEU A 193 8.88 -0.90 43.67
CA LEU A 193 8.44 -2.11 42.97
C LEU A 193 6.91 -2.16 42.93
N PRO A 194 6.26 -2.10 41.75
CA PRO A 194 4.80 -1.96 41.66
C PRO A 194 4.00 -3.15 42.21
N ARG A 195 4.66 -4.28 42.49
CA ARG A 195 4.03 -5.47 43.10
C ARG A 195 3.64 -5.30 44.57
N ASP A 196 4.30 -4.41 45.31
CA ASP A 196 4.07 -4.21 46.75
C ASP A 196 4.49 -2.80 47.19
N GLN A 197 3.58 -2.08 47.83
CA GLN A 197 3.78 -0.71 48.30
C GLN A 197 4.92 -0.55 49.31
N LYS A 198 5.37 -1.64 49.95
CA LYS A 198 6.45 -1.64 50.95
C LYS A 198 7.81 -2.06 50.39
N LEU A 199 7.93 -2.30 49.08
CA LEU A 199 9.19 -2.71 48.46
C LEU A 199 9.84 -1.59 47.65
N LEU A 200 11.09 -1.27 48.01
CA LEU A 200 11.89 -0.25 47.36
C LEU A 200 13.20 -0.86 46.85
N LEU A 201 13.50 -0.69 45.56
CA LEU A 201 14.78 -1.03 44.97
C LEU A 201 15.68 0.22 44.95
N ALA A 202 16.91 0.06 45.42
CA ALA A 202 17.90 1.12 45.49
C ALA A 202 19.23 0.70 44.88
N GLY A 203 19.77 1.53 43.98
CA GLY A 203 21.17 1.50 43.55
C GLY A 203 22.05 2.16 44.59
N MET A 204 22.61 1.37 45.49
CA MET A 204 23.57 1.82 46.49
C MET A 204 25.00 1.74 45.93
N HIS A 205 25.96 2.35 46.59
CA HIS A 205 27.37 2.25 46.17
C HIS A 205 27.85 0.78 46.10
N ARG A 206 28.05 0.28 44.87
CA ARG A 206 28.50 -1.08 44.49
C ARG A 206 27.51 -2.23 44.78
N ASN A 207 26.24 -1.94 45.08
CA ASN A 207 25.20 -2.98 45.17
C ASN A 207 23.82 -2.45 44.77
N LEU A 208 22.98 -3.33 44.23
CA LEU A 208 21.54 -3.11 44.17
C LEU A 208 20.92 -3.75 45.40
N ALA A 209 20.09 -3.01 46.13
CA ALA A 209 19.44 -3.47 47.35
C ALA A 209 17.92 -3.31 47.27
N ILE A 210 17.19 -4.36 47.64
CA ILE A 210 15.75 -4.33 47.85
C ILE A 210 15.50 -4.21 49.35
N PHE A 211 14.84 -3.11 49.73
CA PHE A 211 14.39 -2.85 51.09
C PHE A 211 12.92 -3.20 51.23
N ASP A 212 12.61 -3.96 52.27
CA ASP A 212 11.22 -4.20 52.71
C ASP A 212 10.92 -3.33 53.93
N LEU A 213 10.00 -2.38 53.76
CA LEU A 213 9.65 -1.41 54.81
C LEU A 213 8.94 -2.04 56.01
N ARG A 214 8.50 -3.30 55.90
CA ARG A 214 7.99 -4.08 57.03
C ARG A 214 9.12 -4.59 57.94
N ASN A 215 10.32 -4.75 57.40
CA ASN A 215 11.52 -5.19 58.12
C ASN A 215 12.75 -4.40 57.67
N THR A 216 12.89 -3.17 58.17
CA THR A 216 13.96 -2.23 57.78
C THR A 216 15.37 -2.65 58.21
N SER A 217 15.48 -3.67 59.08
CA SER A 217 16.77 -4.19 59.56
C SER A 217 17.43 -5.16 58.59
N GLN A 218 16.67 -5.73 57.65
CA GLN A 218 17.18 -6.67 56.65
C GLN A 218 16.99 -6.12 55.23
N LYS A 219 17.94 -6.42 54.34
CA LYS A 219 17.86 -6.09 52.92
C LYS A 219 18.32 -7.28 52.08
N MET A 220 17.67 -7.49 50.95
CA MET A 220 18.18 -8.38 49.91
C MET A 220 19.09 -7.56 48.99
N PHE A 221 20.27 -8.04 48.62
CA PHE A 221 21.16 -7.26 47.77
C PHE A 221 22.03 -8.13 46.87
N VAL A 222 22.48 -7.54 45.77
CA VAL A 222 23.46 -8.11 44.85
C VAL A 222 24.58 -7.11 44.58
N ASN A 223 25.82 -7.60 44.55
CA ASN A 223 26.98 -6.76 44.23
C ASN A 223 27.03 -6.47 42.74
N THR A 224 27.01 -5.18 42.38
CA THR A 224 27.12 -4.75 40.99
C THR A 224 27.54 -3.28 40.92
N LYS A 225 28.21 -2.91 39.84
CA LYS A 225 28.51 -1.50 39.53
C LYS A 225 27.36 -0.80 38.83
N ALA A 226 26.42 -1.56 38.24
CA ALA A 226 25.25 -1.09 37.51
C ALA A 226 24.18 -0.46 38.44
N VAL A 227 24.52 0.67 39.05
CA VAL A 227 23.72 1.36 40.09
C VAL A 227 23.43 2.83 39.76
N GLN A 228 23.92 3.36 38.64
CA GLN A 228 23.75 4.78 38.25
C GLN A 228 22.28 5.11 37.94
N GLY A 229 21.51 4.15 37.44
CA GLY A 229 20.08 4.25 37.27
C GLY A 229 19.43 2.87 37.34
N VAL A 230 18.18 2.84 37.82
CA VAL A 230 17.35 1.63 37.91
C VAL A 230 15.96 1.94 37.36
N THR A 231 15.38 1.03 36.59
CA THR A 231 14.03 1.19 36.04
C THR A 231 13.35 -0.17 35.88
N VAL A 232 12.09 -0.25 36.33
CA VAL A 232 11.27 -1.47 36.30
C VAL A 232 10.49 -1.52 34.98
N ASP A 233 10.38 -2.71 34.38
CA ASP A 233 9.54 -2.93 33.20
C ASP A 233 8.06 -2.70 33.57
N PRO A 234 7.34 -1.79 32.87
CA PRO A 234 5.94 -1.47 33.13
C PRO A 234 4.97 -2.66 33.03
N TYR A 235 5.33 -3.70 32.28
CA TYR A 235 4.47 -4.87 32.06
C TYR A 235 4.94 -6.10 32.84
N PHE A 236 6.21 -6.15 33.23
CA PHE A 236 6.79 -7.26 33.97
C PHE A 236 7.53 -6.76 35.21
N HIS A 237 6.83 -6.59 36.33
CA HIS A 237 7.36 -5.94 37.54
C HIS A 237 8.58 -6.60 38.20
N ASP A 238 8.90 -7.85 37.85
CA ASP A 238 10.11 -8.54 38.30
C ASP A 238 11.31 -8.33 37.35
N ARG A 239 11.09 -7.72 36.18
CA ARG A 239 12.14 -7.39 35.21
C ARG A 239 12.62 -5.97 35.45
N VAL A 240 13.91 -5.83 35.74
CA VAL A 240 14.52 -4.53 36.04
C VAL A 240 15.73 -4.31 35.16
N ALA A 241 15.87 -3.10 34.62
CA ALA A 241 17.10 -2.65 33.99
C ALA A 241 17.88 -1.76 34.96
N SER A 242 19.19 -1.99 35.06
CA SER A 242 20.11 -1.09 35.74
C SER A 242 21.34 -0.85 34.89
N PHE A 243 22.03 0.28 35.08
CA PHE A 243 23.17 0.61 34.21
C PHE A 243 24.33 1.27 34.93
N TYR A 244 25.50 1.18 34.30
CA TYR A 244 26.74 1.85 34.70
C TYR A 244 27.63 2.05 33.50
N GLU A 245 28.14 3.28 33.31
CA GLU A 245 28.92 3.63 32.14
C GLU A 245 28.19 3.18 30.86
N GLY A 246 28.82 2.45 29.96
CA GLY A 246 28.20 1.97 28.71
C GLY A 246 27.38 0.68 28.84
N GLN A 247 27.22 0.11 30.03
CA GLN A 247 26.66 -1.24 30.23
C GLN A 247 25.27 -1.18 30.86
N VAL A 248 24.35 -2.01 30.34
CA VAL A 248 23.03 -2.23 30.94
C VAL A 248 22.92 -3.70 31.39
N ALA A 249 22.54 -3.90 32.65
CA ALA A 249 22.22 -5.19 33.24
C ALA A 249 20.70 -5.34 33.39
N ILE A 250 20.15 -6.45 32.92
CA ILE A 250 18.76 -6.84 33.07
C ILE A 250 18.66 -7.91 34.15
N TRP A 251 17.77 -7.70 35.12
CA TRP A 251 17.60 -8.52 36.30
C TRP A 251 16.20 -9.13 36.32
N ASP A 252 16.10 -10.36 36.84
CA ASP A 252 14.85 -10.95 37.29
C ASP A 252 14.88 -10.99 38.82
N LEU A 253 14.02 -10.21 39.47
CA LEU A 253 14.01 -10.05 40.92
C LEU A 253 13.61 -11.34 41.66
N ARG A 254 13.08 -12.35 40.97
CA ARG A 254 12.81 -13.68 41.54
C ARG A 254 14.09 -14.50 41.69
N LYS A 255 15.13 -14.17 40.91
CA LYS A 255 16.49 -14.76 40.94
C LYS A 255 17.54 -13.66 41.10
N PHE A 256 17.45 -12.90 42.19
CA PHE A 256 18.25 -11.69 42.42
C PHE A 256 19.68 -11.95 42.91
N GLU A 257 20.43 -12.78 42.17
CA GLU A 257 21.83 -13.15 42.49
C GLU A 257 22.81 -12.72 41.39
N LYS A 258 22.39 -12.77 40.13
CA LYS A 258 23.18 -12.39 38.95
C LYS A 258 22.26 -11.72 37.91
N PRO A 259 22.78 -10.84 37.03
CA PRO A 259 21.98 -10.33 35.94
C PRO A 259 21.64 -11.46 34.99
N VAL A 260 20.40 -11.45 34.51
CA VAL A 260 19.88 -12.43 33.55
C VAL A 260 20.47 -12.18 32.17
N LEU A 261 20.66 -10.91 31.84
CA LEU A 261 21.21 -10.47 30.57
C LEU A 261 22.03 -9.20 30.81
N THR A 262 23.14 -9.08 30.10
CA THR A 262 23.94 -7.86 30.06
C THR A 262 23.99 -7.42 28.60
N LEU A 263 23.47 -6.23 28.31
CA LEU A 263 23.54 -5.65 26.97
C LEU A 263 24.96 -5.17 26.68
N THR A 264 25.34 -5.20 25.40
CA THR A 264 26.68 -4.89 24.90
C THR A 264 27.22 -3.56 25.45
N GLU A 265 28.48 -3.56 25.89
CA GLU A 265 29.16 -2.38 26.40
C GLU A 265 29.29 -1.30 25.31
N GLN A 266 28.74 -0.13 25.60
CA GLN A 266 28.79 1.03 24.72
C GLN A 266 30.08 1.85 24.94
N PRO A 267 30.66 2.44 23.88
CA PRO A 267 31.93 3.16 23.97
C PRO A 267 31.85 4.44 24.80
N LYS A 268 30.65 4.97 25.01
CA LYS A 268 30.39 6.17 25.79
C LYS A 268 29.40 5.84 26.92
N PRO A 269 29.50 6.53 28.07
CA PRO A 269 28.58 6.31 29.18
C PRO A 269 27.14 6.60 28.79
N LEU A 270 26.23 5.83 29.36
CA LEU A 270 24.80 6.02 29.26
C LEU A 270 24.37 7.25 30.07
N THR A 271 23.50 8.05 29.48
CA THR A 271 22.87 9.20 30.14
C THR A 271 21.44 8.89 30.56
N LYS A 272 20.74 8.03 29.82
CA LYS A 272 19.36 7.65 30.15
C LYS A 272 19.03 6.25 29.63
N VAL A 273 18.27 5.51 30.44
CA VAL A 273 17.73 4.19 30.12
C VAL A 273 16.26 4.19 30.55
N ALA A 274 15.35 3.85 29.65
CA ALA A 274 13.91 3.87 29.94
C ALA A 274 13.15 2.80 29.15
N TRP A 275 12.29 2.06 29.84
CA TRP A 275 11.33 1.15 29.22
C TRP A 275 10.24 1.92 28.49
N CYS A 276 9.76 1.36 27.37
CA CYS A 276 8.59 1.87 26.68
C CYS A 276 7.32 1.53 27.48
N PRO A 277 6.52 2.52 27.90
CA PRO A 277 5.31 2.27 28.68
C PRO A 277 4.15 1.70 27.84
N THR A 278 4.22 1.82 26.51
CA THR A 278 3.15 1.38 25.60
C THR A 278 3.44 0.05 24.91
N ARG A 279 4.68 -0.46 25.04
CA ARG A 279 5.15 -1.67 24.38
C ARG A 279 5.96 -2.55 25.32
N THR A 280 5.51 -3.80 25.47
CA THR A 280 6.15 -4.83 26.31
C THR A 280 7.57 -5.12 25.85
N GLY A 281 8.53 -5.11 26.77
CA GLY A 281 9.89 -5.58 26.50
C GLY A 281 10.73 -4.67 25.60
N LEU A 282 10.28 -3.45 25.28
CA LEU A 282 11.08 -2.48 24.51
C LEU A 282 11.84 -1.55 25.47
N LEU A 283 13.17 -1.61 25.43
CA LEU A 283 14.06 -0.76 26.22
C LEU A 283 14.81 0.23 25.34
N ALA A 284 14.79 1.52 25.71
CA ALA A 284 15.59 2.55 25.05
C ALA A 284 16.81 2.94 25.89
N THR A 285 17.94 3.17 25.22
CA THR A 285 19.17 3.66 25.83
C THR A 285 19.75 4.85 25.05
N LEU A 286 20.25 5.84 25.78
CA LEU A 286 20.92 7.01 25.25
C LEU A 286 22.34 7.09 25.80
N THR A 287 23.31 7.32 24.93
CA THR A 287 24.72 7.50 25.30
C THR A 287 25.10 8.98 25.27
N ARG A 288 26.11 9.35 26.06
CA ARG A 288 26.61 10.73 26.16
C ARG A 288 27.09 11.24 24.80
N ASP A 289 26.73 12.47 24.46
CA ASP A 289 27.13 13.15 23.21
C ASP A 289 26.79 12.30 21.97
N SER A 290 25.55 11.78 21.95
CA SER A 290 24.99 11.01 20.85
C SER A 290 23.63 11.60 20.46
N ASN A 291 23.34 11.55 19.17
CA ASN A 291 22.03 11.86 18.59
C ASN A 291 21.24 10.56 18.27
N ILE A 292 21.76 9.40 18.69
CA ILE A 292 21.16 8.09 18.43
C ILE A 292 20.62 7.51 19.73
N ILE A 293 19.37 7.05 19.67
CA ILE A 293 18.76 6.22 20.72
C ILE A 293 18.80 4.77 20.24
N ARG A 294 19.36 3.89 21.05
CA ARG A 294 19.35 2.44 20.79
C ARG A 294 18.13 1.82 21.44
N LEU A 295 17.51 0.88 20.73
CA LEU A 295 16.31 0.18 21.11
C LEU A 295 16.62 -1.31 21.18
N TYR A 296 16.30 -1.93 22.32
CA TYR A 296 16.43 -3.35 22.56
C TYR A 296 15.05 -3.94 22.75
N ASP A 297 14.65 -4.80 21.82
CA ASP A 297 13.37 -5.47 21.84
C ASP A 297 13.53 -6.89 22.37
N MET A 298 12.91 -7.12 23.54
CA MET A 298 12.94 -8.38 24.29
C MET A 298 11.54 -9.02 24.36
N GLN A 299 10.64 -8.69 23.44
CA GLN A 299 9.27 -9.21 23.44
C GLN A 299 9.21 -10.73 23.26
N HIS A 300 10.12 -11.30 22.47
CA HIS A 300 10.18 -12.75 22.19
C HIS A 300 11.01 -13.52 23.21
N THR A 301 11.58 -12.84 24.20
CA THR A 301 12.35 -13.48 25.27
C THR A 301 11.38 -14.13 26.27
N PRO A 302 11.47 -15.45 26.51
CA PRO A 302 10.57 -16.13 27.46
C PRO A 302 10.72 -15.56 28.88
N THR A 303 9.60 -15.35 29.57
CA THR A 303 9.56 -15.02 30.99
C THR A 303 8.94 -16.17 31.79
N PRO A 304 9.62 -16.73 32.83
CA PRO A 304 10.96 -16.41 33.30
C PRO A 304 12.04 -16.76 32.27
N ILE A 305 13.11 -15.97 32.25
CA ILE A 305 14.29 -16.33 31.47
C ILE A 305 14.95 -17.50 32.21
N GLY A 306 14.76 -18.72 31.70
CA GLY A 306 15.38 -19.93 32.24
C GLY A 306 16.89 -19.89 32.05
N ASP A 307 17.64 -20.65 32.87
CA ASP A 307 19.12 -20.69 32.77
C ASP A 307 19.63 -21.35 31.47
N GLU A 308 18.77 -21.99 30.65
CA GLU A 308 19.18 -22.77 29.47
C GLU A 308 18.93 -22.12 28.10
N THR A 309 18.20 -21.00 28.03
CA THR A 309 17.89 -20.34 26.74
C THR A 309 18.45 -18.93 26.68
N GLU A 310 19.37 -18.68 25.75
CA GLU A 310 19.84 -17.31 25.48
C GLU A 310 18.68 -16.44 24.97
N PRO A 311 18.45 -15.26 25.55
CA PRO A 311 17.38 -14.37 25.13
C PRO A 311 17.67 -13.81 23.73
N THR A 312 16.74 -13.96 22.79
CA THR A 312 16.82 -13.30 21.49
C THR A 312 16.41 -11.84 21.63
N ILE A 313 17.35 -10.94 21.36
CA ILE A 313 17.16 -9.49 21.45
C ILE A 313 17.31 -8.90 20.06
N ILE A 314 16.34 -8.10 19.64
CA ILE A 314 16.44 -7.36 18.40
C ILE A 314 16.96 -5.95 18.73
N GLU A 315 18.17 -5.65 18.29
CA GLU A 315 18.76 -4.31 18.41
C GLU A 315 18.39 -3.44 17.21
N ARG A 316 17.96 -2.21 17.48
CA ARG A 316 17.71 -1.17 16.49
C ARG A 316 18.27 0.17 16.96
N SER A 317 18.53 1.07 16.03
CA SER A 317 18.88 2.45 16.33
C SER A 317 17.90 3.39 15.65
N VAL A 318 17.59 4.50 16.32
CA VAL A 318 16.80 5.59 15.78
C VAL A 318 17.54 6.90 16.01
N GLN A 319 17.38 7.84 15.08
CA GLN A 319 17.96 9.19 15.17
C GLN A 319 16.81 10.21 15.12
N PRO A 320 16.26 10.61 16.28
CA PRO A 320 15.15 11.56 16.35
C PRO A 320 15.46 12.97 15.86
N CYS A 321 16.73 13.39 15.94
CA CYS A 321 17.19 14.71 15.50
C CYS A 321 18.67 14.66 15.11
N ASP A 322 19.16 15.69 14.43
CA ASP A 322 20.57 15.77 14.02
C ASP A 322 21.51 16.17 15.16
N ASN A 323 21.01 16.95 16.12
CA ASN A 323 21.79 17.42 17.26
C ASN A 323 21.93 16.34 18.35
N TYR A 324 22.95 16.47 19.20
CA TYR A 324 23.10 15.61 20.38
C TYR A 324 21.88 15.71 21.29
N ILE A 325 21.43 14.56 21.77
CA ILE A 325 20.29 14.45 22.67
C ILE A 325 20.80 14.52 24.11
N ALA A 326 20.20 15.41 24.90
CA ALA A 326 20.46 15.49 26.33
C ALA A 326 19.64 14.45 27.09
N SER A 327 18.35 14.34 26.75
CA SER A 327 17.42 13.39 27.35
C SER A 327 16.24 13.07 26.42
N PHE A 328 15.50 12.01 26.73
CA PHE A 328 14.28 11.61 26.03
C PHE A 328 13.22 11.14 27.02
N ALA A 329 11.95 11.20 26.65
CA ALA A 329 10.87 10.58 27.40
C ALA A 329 9.82 9.97 26.47
N TRP A 330 9.50 8.69 26.73
CA TRP A 330 8.41 8.00 26.07
C TRP A 330 7.07 8.61 26.45
N HIS A 331 6.20 8.80 25.48
CA HIS A 331 4.84 9.20 25.72
C HIS A 331 4.10 8.11 26.51
N PRO A 332 3.31 8.45 27.55
CA PRO A 332 2.70 7.46 28.45
C PRO A 332 1.67 6.55 27.75
N THR A 333 0.91 7.06 26.78
CA THR A 333 -0.20 6.34 26.13
C THR A 333 -0.10 6.17 24.61
N SER A 334 0.33 7.19 23.86
CA SER A 334 0.60 7.11 22.42
C SER A 334 1.73 6.13 22.10
N GLN A 335 1.43 5.13 21.28
CA GLN A 335 2.35 4.06 20.96
C GLN A 335 3.59 4.56 20.24
N ASN A 336 4.76 4.06 20.68
CA ASN A 336 6.06 4.28 20.04
C ASN A 336 6.47 5.76 19.91
N ARG A 337 5.76 6.68 20.56
CA ARG A 337 6.04 8.11 20.52
C ARG A 337 6.96 8.51 21.66
N MET A 338 7.92 9.37 21.39
CA MET A 338 8.79 9.98 22.40
C MET A 338 9.06 11.44 22.05
N ILE A 339 9.38 12.23 23.06
CA ILE A 339 9.99 13.55 22.85
C ILE A 339 11.45 13.47 23.26
N VAL A 340 12.31 14.05 22.43
CA VAL A 340 13.73 14.26 22.74
C VAL A 340 13.98 15.74 23.03
N VAL A 341 14.91 16.01 23.95
CA VAL A 341 15.40 17.34 24.25
C VAL A 341 16.91 17.38 24.07
N THR A 342 17.41 18.43 23.42
CA THR A 342 18.83 18.66 23.19
C THR A 342 19.42 19.57 24.29
N PRO A 343 20.76 19.66 24.43
CA PRO A 343 21.41 20.54 25.40
C PRO A 343 21.04 22.03 25.26
N ASN A 344 20.66 22.49 24.06
CA ASN A 344 20.20 23.85 23.79
C ASN A 344 18.66 24.00 23.88
N ARG A 345 17.96 23.08 24.56
CA ARG A 345 16.50 23.06 24.76
C ARG A 345 15.66 23.01 23.48
N THR A 346 16.23 22.62 22.35
CA THR A 346 15.41 22.27 21.18
C THR A 346 14.76 20.92 21.42
N MET A 347 13.50 20.78 21.03
CA MET A 347 12.69 19.59 21.29
C MET A 347 12.18 19.03 19.98
N SER A 348 12.13 17.71 19.87
CA SER A 348 11.60 17.03 18.70
C SER A 348 10.67 15.91 19.12
N ASP A 349 9.50 15.86 18.50
CA ASP A 349 8.52 14.78 18.68
C ASP A 349 8.79 13.71 17.63
N PHE A 350 8.98 12.48 18.09
CA PHE A 350 9.47 11.38 17.27
C PHE A 350 8.67 10.11 17.51
N THR A 351 8.22 9.50 16.42
CA THR A 351 7.55 8.20 16.44
C THR A 351 8.50 7.12 15.94
N VAL A 352 8.79 6.13 16.80
CA VAL A 352 9.57 4.95 16.44
C VAL A 352 8.73 4.08 15.53
N PHE A 353 9.07 4.07 14.23
CA PHE A 353 8.39 3.20 13.27
C PHE A 353 8.74 1.72 13.48
N GLU A 354 7.72 0.88 13.35
CA GLU A 354 7.87 -0.56 13.32
C GLU A 354 8.10 -1.03 11.88
N ARG A 355 8.79 -2.17 11.72
CA ARG A 355 8.81 -2.83 10.42
C ARG A 355 7.43 -3.42 10.20
N ILE A 356 6.69 -2.87 9.23
CA ILE A 356 5.38 -3.36 8.85
C ILE A 356 5.58 -4.65 8.04
N SER A 357 5.03 -5.76 8.53
CA SER A 357 4.92 -6.99 7.75
C SER A 357 3.66 -6.90 6.89
N LEU A 358 3.83 -6.96 5.56
CA LEU A 358 2.74 -7.00 4.59
C LEU A 358 2.46 -8.45 4.20
N ALA A 359 1.19 -8.80 4.06
CA ALA A 359 0.73 -10.07 3.51
C ALA A 359 -0.24 -9.79 2.36
N TRP A 360 0.08 -10.32 1.17
CA TRP A 360 -0.80 -10.25 0.01
C TRP A 360 -1.54 -11.58 -0.15
N SER A 361 -2.85 -11.51 -0.27
CA SER A 361 -3.71 -12.64 -0.60
C SER A 361 -3.54 -13.00 -2.09
N PRO A 362 -3.64 -14.29 -2.46
CA PRO A 362 -3.65 -14.72 -3.87
C PRO A 362 -4.83 -14.18 -4.69
N ILE A 363 -5.79 -13.52 -4.04
CA ILE A 363 -6.99 -12.95 -4.68
C ILE A 363 -6.71 -11.48 -4.98
N THR A 364 -7.07 -10.56 -4.08
CA THR A 364 -6.92 -9.11 -4.26
C THR A 364 -6.83 -8.36 -2.92
N SER A 365 -6.64 -9.07 -1.80
CA SER A 365 -6.57 -8.44 -0.48
C SER A 365 -5.13 -8.26 0.01
N LEU A 366 -4.82 -7.05 0.46
CA LEU A 366 -3.58 -6.69 1.13
C LEU A 366 -3.87 -6.51 2.62
N MET A 367 -3.17 -7.27 3.47
CA MET A 367 -3.28 -7.17 4.91
C MET A 367 -1.95 -6.77 5.54
N TRP A 368 -1.99 -5.93 6.57
CA TRP A 368 -0.81 -5.60 7.35
C TRP A 368 -1.15 -5.24 8.79
N ALA A 369 -0.22 -5.51 9.69
CA ALA A 369 -0.33 -5.10 11.09
C ALA A 369 0.57 -3.91 11.35
N CYS A 370 0.05 -2.91 12.07
CA CYS A 370 0.84 -1.78 12.56
C CYS A 370 0.40 -1.45 13.99
N GLY A 371 1.31 -1.60 14.95
CA GLY A 371 1.02 -1.46 16.38
C GLY A 371 -0.06 -2.45 16.83
N ARG A 372 -1.16 -1.94 17.37
CA ARG A 372 -2.32 -2.76 17.83
C ARG A 372 -3.42 -2.92 16.78
N HIS A 373 -3.20 -2.47 15.56
CA HIS A 373 -4.21 -2.48 14.50
C HIS A 373 -3.83 -3.47 13.39
N LEU A 374 -4.83 -4.18 12.90
CA LEU A 374 -4.77 -4.97 11.67
C LEU A 374 -5.54 -4.20 10.60
N TYR A 375 -4.88 -3.92 9.49
CA TYR A 375 -5.45 -3.24 8.34
C TYR A 375 -5.66 -4.26 7.22
N GLU A 376 -6.78 -4.12 6.52
CA GLU A 376 -7.12 -4.89 5.33
C GLU A 376 -7.56 -3.92 4.23
N CYS A 377 -7.01 -4.09 3.04
CA CYS A 377 -7.42 -3.43 1.82
C CYS A 377 -7.85 -4.51 0.84
N ALA A 378 -9.12 -4.51 0.44
CA ALA A 378 -9.68 -5.47 -0.51
C ALA A 378 -10.51 -4.71 -1.56
N GLU A 379 -10.56 -5.25 -2.78
CA GLU A 379 -11.43 -4.75 -3.84
C GLU A 379 -12.91 -4.91 -3.40
N GLU A 380 -13.65 -3.80 -3.24
CA GLU A 380 -15.06 -3.85 -2.84
C GLU A 380 -15.94 -4.37 -3.98
N GLU A 381 -16.82 -5.34 -3.70
CA GLU A 381 -17.67 -5.97 -4.72
C GLU A 381 -18.71 -5.02 -5.36
N ASN A 382 -18.99 -3.87 -4.73
CA ASN A 382 -20.09 -2.97 -5.08
C ASN A 382 -19.69 -1.73 -5.89
N ASP A 383 -18.40 -1.54 -6.20
CA ASP A 383 -17.98 -0.37 -6.96
C ASP A 383 -18.11 -0.60 -8.47
N ASN A 384 -19.33 -0.47 -8.99
CA ASN A 384 -19.62 -0.53 -10.43
C ASN A 384 -18.95 0.63 -11.22
N SER A 385 -18.28 1.57 -10.56
CA SER A 385 -17.68 2.75 -11.21
C SER A 385 -16.22 2.57 -11.60
N LEU A 386 -15.52 1.58 -11.02
CA LEU A 386 -14.12 1.28 -11.31
C LEU A 386 -13.97 0.05 -12.22
N GLU A 387 -13.07 0.15 -13.20
CA GLU A 387 -12.71 -0.97 -14.04
C GLU A 387 -12.06 -2.07 -13.19
N LYS A 388 -12.71 -3.24 -13.12
CA LYS A 388 -12.20 -4.40 -12.35
C LYS A 388 -10.81 -4.80 -12.80
N ASP A 389 -9.99 -5.22 -11.84
CA ASP A 389 -8.65 -5.75 -12.12
C ASP A 389 -8.72 -6.96 -13.07
N ILE A 390 -7.72 -7.10 -13.94
CA ILE A 390 -7.67 -8.18 -14.93
C ILE A 390 -7.63 -9.56 -14.27
N ALA A 391 -6.97 -9.73 -13.12
CA ALA A 391 -6.98 -10.97 -12.36
C ALA A 391 -8.41 -11.33 -11.90
N THR A 392 -9.18 -10.34 -11.44
CA THR A 392 -10.59 -10.50 -11.09
C THR A 392 -11.42 -10.90 -12.31
N LYS A 393 -11.24 -10.22 -13.45
CA LYS A 393 -11.90 -10.57 -14.73
C LYS A 393 -11.55 -12.00 -15.17
N MET A 394 -10.27 -12.38 -15.18
CA MET A 394 -9.81 -13.72 -15.57
C MET A 394 -10.40 -14.82 -14.67
N ARG A 395 -10.50 -14.56 -13.37
CA ARG A 395 -11.09 -15.50 -12.41
C ARG A 395 -12.58 -15.72 -12.67
N LEU A 396 -13.35 -14.65 -12.91
CA LEU A 396 -14.77 -14.74 -13.25
C LEU A 396 -15.00 -15.47 -14.59
N ARG A 397 -14.14 -15.20 -15.58
CA ARG A 397 -14.12 -15.90 -16.87
C ARG A 397 -13.84 -17.40 -16.71
N ALA A 398 -12.88 -17.77 -15.85
CA ALA A 398 -12.55 -19.17 -15.58
C ALA A 398 -13.73 -19.92 -14.94
N LEU A 399 -14.46 -19.28 -14.02
CA LEU A 399 -15.69 -19.84 -13.45
C LEU A 399 -16.75 -20.07 -14.53
N SER A 400 -16.88 -19.12 -15.46
CA SER A 400 -17.79 -19.16 -16.62
C SER A 400 -17.35 -20.10 -17.74
N ARG A 401 -16.21 -20.81 -17.58
CA ARG A 401 -15.62 -21.72 -18.58
C ARG A 401 -15.26 -21.03 -19.91
N TYR A 402 -14.90 -19.76 -19.84
CA TYR A 402 -14.37 -19.00 -20.97
C TYR A 402 -13.20 -19.71 -21.65
N GLY A 403 -13.18 -19.70 -22.98
CA GLY A 403 -12.12 -20.24 -23.83
C GLY A 403 -12.19 -21.74 -24.11
N LEU A 404 -13.07 -22.48 -23.41
CA LEU A 404 -13.20 -23.93 -23.54
C LEU A 404 -14.23 -24.38 -24.58
N ASP A 405 -15.08 -23.49 -25.10
CA ASP A 405 -16.04 -23.84 -26.15
C ASP A 405 -15.33 -23.92 -27.50
N THR A 406 -15.03 -25.15 -27.93
CA THR A 406 -14.37 -25.43 -29.21
C THR A 406 -15.36 -25.69 -30.34
N GLU A 407 -16.63 -25.98 -30.04
CA GLU A 407 -17.64 -26.24 -31.07
C GLU A 407 -18.22 -24.92 -31.57
N GLN A 408 -18.69 -24.09 -30.64
CA GLN A 408 -19.22 -22.76 -30.91
C GLN A 408 -18.23 -21.71 -30.45
N VAL A 409 -17.10 -21.62 -31.14
CA VAL A 409 -15.96 -20.74 -30.80
C VAL A 409 -16.39 -19.29 -30.51
N TRP A 410 -17.37 -18.77 -31.24
CA TRP A 410 -17.92 -17.42 -31.04
C TRP A 410 -18.49 -17.24 -29.61
N ARG A 411 -19.14 -18.25 -29.03
CA ARG A 411 -19.81 -18.16 -27.72
C ARG A 411 -18.88 -17.75 -26.58
N ASN A 412 -17.58 -17.94 -26.72
CA ASN A 412 -16.59 -17.49 -25.75
C ASN A 412 -16.66 -15.97 -25.48
N HIS A 413 -17.12 -15.13 -26.41
CA HIS A 413 -17.33 -13.71 -26.10
C HIS A 413 -18.47 -13.48 -25.09
N ILE A 414 -19.50 -14.33 -25.09
CA ILE A 414 -20.60 -14.28 -24.12
C ILE A 414 -20.09 -14.72 -22.75
N LEU A 415 -19.27 -15.78 -22.72
CA LEU A 415 -18.64 -16.27 -21.49
C LEU A 415 -17.63 -15.28 -20.90
N ALA A 416 -17.15 -14.33 -21.71
CA ALA A 416 -16.31 -13.21 -21.26
C ALA A 416 -17.09 -12.08 -20.56
N GLY A 417 -18.43 -12.14 -20.54
CA GLY A 417 -19.32 -11.11 -19.98
C GLY A 417 -19.99 -10.20 -21.02
N ASN A 418 -19.64 -10.33 -22.31
CA ASN A 418 -20.17 -9.53 -23.42
C ASN A 418 -19.96 -8.00 -23.31
N GLU A 419 -19.07 -7.55 -22.43
CA GLU A 419 -18.77 -6.12 -22.23
C GLU A 419 -17.64 -5.61 -23.13
N ASP A 420 -16.74 -6.50 -23.57
CA ASP A 420 -15.53 -6.13 -24.33
C ASP A 420 -15.72 -6.33 -25.85
N PRO A 421 -15.77 -5.24 -26.65
CA PRO A 421 -15.94 -5.33 -28.10
C PRO A 421 -14.78 -6.03 -28.82
N GLN A 422 -13.54 -5.92 -28.30
CA GLN A 422 -12.37 -6.55 -28.91
C GLN A 422 -12.41 -8.06 -28.76
N LEU A 423 -12.77 -8.56 -27.56
CA LEU A 423 -12.98 -10.00 -27.35
C LEU A 423 -14.12 -10.53 -28.21
N LYS A 424 -15.22 -9.78 -28.35
CA LYS A 424 -16.29 -10.13 -29.29
C LYS A 424 -15.74 -10.31 -30.71
N SER A 425 -15.03 -9.30 -31.23
CA SER A 425 -14.47 -9.34 -32.59
C SER A 425 -13.49 -10.51 -32.78
N LEU A 426 -12.60 -10.75 -31.81
CA LEU A 426 -11.64 -11.86 -31.80
C LEU A 426 -12.32 -13.22 -31.94
N TRP A 427 -13.27 -13.54 -31.05
CA TRP A 427 -13.91 -14.86 -31.03
C TRP A 427 -14.79 -15.11 -32.27
N TYR A 428 -15.46 -14.08 -32.79
CA TYR A 428 -16.15 -14.18 -34.07
C TYR A 428 -15.16 -14.41 -35.23
N THR A 429 -14.03 -13.71 -35.24
CA THR A 429 -13.03 -13.88 -36.31
C THR A 429 -12.45 -15.30 -36.32
N LEU A 430 -12.09 -15.83 -35.14
CA LEU A 430 -11.64 -17.22 -35.02
C LEU A 430 -12.72 -18.21 -35.44
N HIS A 431 -13.99 -17.95 -35.10
CA HIS A 431 -15.10 -18.79 -35.55
C HIS A 431 -15.22 -18.83 -37.08
N PHE A 432 -15.15 -17.67 -37.74
CA PHE A 432 -15.21 -17.61 -39.21
C PHE A 432 -14.01 -18.29 -39.87
N MET A 433 -12.79 -18.08 -39.34
CA MET A 433 -11.59 -18.76 -39.84
C MET A 433 -11.70 -20.28 -39.72
N LYS A 434 -12.24 -20.78 -38.60
CA LYS A 434 -12.47 -22.21 -38.37
C LYS A 434 -13.48 -22.79 -39.36
N GLN A 435 -14.68 -22.21 -39.44
CA GLN A 435 -15.74 -22.66 -40.34
C GLN A 435 -15.26 -22.72 -41.79
N TYR A 436 -14.49 -21.71 -42.21
CA TYR A 436 -13.98 -21.64 -43.58
C TYR A 436 -13.00 -22.77 -43.89
N THR A 437 -12.12 -23.09 -42.95
CA THR A 437 -11.11 -24.14 -43.15
C THR A 437 -11.75 -25.52 -43.22
N GLU A 438 -12.70 -25.82 -42.32
CA GLU A 438 -13.46 -27.09 -42.31
C GLU A 438 -14.25 -27.30 -43.62
N ASP A 439 -14.71 -26.22 -44.23
CA ASP A 439 -15.43 -26.23 -45.51
C ASP A 439 -14.53 -26.46 -46.73
N MET A 440 -13.27 -26.00 -46.69
CA MET A 440 -12.27 -26.24 -47.75
C MET A 440 -11.80 -27.70 -47.75
N ASP A 441 -11.59 -28.28 -46.56
CA ASP A 441 -11.18 -29.67 -46.40
C ASP A 441 -12.20 -30.67 -46.98
N GLN A 442 -13.49 -30.31 -46.99
CA GLN A 442 -14.55 -31.12 -47.59
C GLN A 442 -14.53 -31.12 -49.14
N LYS A 443 -13.94 -30.11 -49.78
CA LYS A 443 -13.95 -29.95 -51.25
C LYS A 443 -12.69 -30.49 -51.95
N SER A 444 -11.57 -30.61 -51.24
CA SER A 444 -10.33 -31.16 -51.80
C SER A 444 -9.51 -31.90 -50.73
N PRO A 445 -9.61 -33.23 -50.63
CA PRO A 445 -8.89 -34.02 -49.62
C PRO A 445 -7.44 -34.23 -50.07
N GLY A 446 -6.60 -33.20 -49.88
CA GLY A 446 -5.20 -33.23 -50.31
C GLY A 446 -4.32 -32.30 -49.48
N ASN A 447 -3.68 -32.88 -48.46
CA ASN A 447 -2.47 -32.41 -47.77
C ASN A 447 -2.31 -30.88 -47.58
N LYS A 448 -3.20 -30.24 -46.83
CA LYS A 448 -3.08 -28.80 -46.48
C LYS A 448 -3.57 -28.48 -45.06
N GLY A 449 -3.07 -29.15 -44.03
CA GLY A 449 -3.18 -28.70 -42.63
C GLY A 449 -2.46 -27.37 -42.31
N SER A 450 -2.02 -26.62 -43.33
CA SER A 450 -1.11 -25.48 -43.24
C SER A 450 -1.80 -24.10 -43.33
N LEU A 451 -3.13 -24.05 -43.55
CA LEU A 451 -3.88 -22.80 -43.75
C LEU A 451 -4.96 -22.53 -42.68
N VAL A 452 -5.14 -23.44 -41.71
CA VAL A 452 -6.11 -23.26 -40.63
C VAL A 452 -5.70 -22.05 -39.80
N TYR A 453 -6.61 -21.07 -39.68
CA TYR A 453 -6.36 -19.79 -38.99
C TYR A 453 -5.27 -18.90 -39.61
N SER A 454 -4.99 -19.03 -40.91
CA SER A 454 -4.18 -18.07 -41.65
C SER A 454 -4.89 -16.71 -41.77
N GLY A 455 -4.19 -15.64 -41.43
CA GLY A 455 -4.72 -14.27 -41.55
C GLY A 455 -4.65 -13.72 -42.98
N ILE A 456 -5.41 -12.65 -43.24
CA ILE A 456 -5.52 -12.02 -44.58
C ILE A 456 -4.16 -11.61 -45.16
N LYS A 457 -3.17 -11.25 -44.31
CA LYS A 457 -1.80 -10.94 -44.76
C LYS A 457 -1.15 -12.09 -45.51
N SER A 458 -1.37 -13.33 -45.06
CA SER A 458 -0.83 -14.52 -45.73
C SER A 458 -1.56 -14.84 -47.02
N ILE A 459 -2.88 -14.58 -47.06
CA ILE A 459 -3.73 -14.81 -48.23
C ILE A 459 -3.36 -13.85 -49.36
N VAL A 460 -3.27 -12.54 -49.09
CA VAL A 460 -3.02 -11.54 -50.15
C VAL A 460 -1.60 -11.63 -50.73
N LYS A 461 -0.61 -12.16 -49.98
CA LYS A 461 0.76 -12.32 -50.47
C LYS A 461 0.91 -13.41 -51.54
N SER A 462 -0.02 -14.37 -51.64
CA SER A 462 0.07 -15.44 -52.66
C SER A 462 -0.39 -15.01 -54.07
N SER A 463 -1.09 -13.88 -54.23
CA SER A 463 -1.68 -13.40 -55.49
C SER A 463 -0.70 -12.91 -56.56
N LEU A 464 0.60 -12.80 -56.29
CA LEU A 464 1.56 -12.15 -57.21
C LEU A 464 1.77 -12.89 -58.56
N GLY A 465 1.04 -13.97 -58.85
CA GLY A 465 1.36 -14.92 -59.93
C GLY A 465 0.35 -15.14 -61.08
N MET A 466 -0.92 -14.73 -61.02
CA MET A 466 -1.88 -15.02 -62.11
C MET A 466 -2.88 -13.89 -62.38
N VAL A 467 -2.89 -13.41 -63.63
CA VAL A 467 -3.81 -12.38 -64.14
C VAL A 467 -4.63 -12.99 -65.27
N GLU A 468 -5.95 -13.11 -65.11
CA GLU A 468 -6.88 -13.15 -66.25
C GLU A 468 -8.12 -12.30 -65.93
N SER A 469 -8.52 -11.48 -66.90
CA SER A 469 -9.53 -10.44 -66.74
C SER A 469 -10.82 -10.80 -67.47
N SER A 470 -11.95 -10.94 -66.77
CA SER A 470 -13.28 -11.16 -67.38
C SER A 470 -14.29 -10.12 -66.89
N ARG A 471 -15.00 -9.49 -67.85
CA ARG A 471 -15.87 -8.32 -67.64
C ARG A 471 -17.29 -8.73 -67.20
N HIS A 472 -17.86 -8.04 -66.20
CA HIS A 472 -19.30 -8.04 -65.93
C HIS A 472 -19.91 -6.63 -65.97
N ASN A 473 -21.12 -6.53 -66.54
CA ASN A 473 -21.80 -5.29 -66.90
C ASN A 473 -22.70 -4.73 -65.77
N TRP A 474 -22.77 -3.41 -65.72
CA TRP A 474 -23.52 -2.56 -64.78
C TRP A 474 -25.04 -2.66 -64.93
N SER A 475 -25.76 -2.40 -63.82
CA SER A 475 -27.13 -1.87 -63.87
C SER A 475 -27.18 -0.53 -63.14
N GLY A 476 -27.36 0.57 -63.90
CA GLY A 476 -27.85 1.84 -63.38
C GLY A 476 -26.85 2.95 -62.98
N LEU A 477 -25.79 3.23 -63.76
CA LEU A 477 -25.19 4.57 -63.97
C LEU A 477 -24.14 4.50 -65.11
N ASP A 478 -24.07 5.51 -65.98
CA ASP A 478 -23.28 5.54 -67.23
C ASP A 478 -21.75 5.78 -67.06
N LYS A 479 -21.11 5.21 -66.03
CA LYS A 479 -19.64 5.23 -65.91
C LYS A 479 -19.06 3.82 -65.67
N GLN A 480 -18.30 3.34 -66.66
CA GLN A 480 -17.32 2.27 -66.48
C GLN A 480 -16.18 2.79 -65.59
N THR A 481 -16.32 2.64 -64.28
CA THR A 481 -15.14 2.55 -63.41
C THR A 481 -14.59 1.13 -63.52
N ASP A 482 -13.30 0.98 -63.82
CA ASP A 482 -12.57 -0.29 -63.80
C ASP A 482 -12.61 -0.89 -62.39
N ILE A 483 -13.67 -1.64 -62.08
CA ILE A 483 -13.69 -2.52 -60.91
C ILE A 483 -12.69 -3.63 -61.23
N GLN A 484 -11.62 -3.72 -60.43
CA GLN A 484 -10.67 -4.81 -60.57
C GLN A 484 -11.39 -6.14 -60.43
N ASN A 485 -11.14 -7.07 -61.34
CA ASN A 485 -11.67 -8.42 -61.23
C ASN A 485 -11.22 -9.02 -59.90
N LEU A 486 -12.19 -9.44 -59.10
CA LEU A 486 -11.93 -9.99 -57.77
C LEU A 486 -11.27 -11.36 -57.94
N ASN A 487 -9.95 -11.41 -57.77
CA ASN A 487 -9.22 -12.67 -57.67
C ASN A 487 -9.76 -13.52 -56.51
N GLU A 488 -9.59 -14.84 -56.58
CA GLU A 488 -10.07 -15.78 -55.56
C GLU A 488 -9.62 -15.34 -54.15
N GLU A 489 -8.37 -14.92 -53.99
CA GLU A 489 -7.83 -14.41 -52.71
C GLU A 489 -8.57 -13.19 -52.14
N ARG A 490 -9.05 -12.28 -53.00
CA ARG A 490 -9.85 -11.14 -52.57
C ARG A 490 -11.24 -11.58 -52.15
N ILE A 491 -11.83 -12.56 -52.83
CA ILE A 491 -13.10 -13.18 -52.45
C ILE A 491 -12.96 -13.86 -51.08
N LEU A 492 -11.85 -14.59 -50.85
CA LEU A 492 -11.52 -15.18 -49.55
C LEU A 492 -11.42 -14.12 -48.45
N ALA A 493 -10.70 -13.03 -48.70
CA ALA A 493 -10.57 -11.93 -47.74
C ALA A 493 -11.92 -11.29 -47.43
N LEU A 494 -12.78 -11.07 -48.42
CA LEU A 494 -14.14 -10.53 -48.24
C LEU A 494 -15.05 -11.48 -47.45
N GLN A 495 -14.91 -12.79 -47.67
CA GLN A 495 -15.61 -13.82 -46.88
C GLN A 495 -15.15 -13.83 -45.43
N LEU A 496 -13.84 -13.75 -45.17
CA LEU A 496 -13.29 -13.66 -43.80
C LEU A 496 -13.70 -12.37 -43.08
N CYS A 497 -13.86 -11.26 -43.82
CA CYS A 497 -14.41 -10.02 -43.27
C CYS A 497 -15.92 -10.11 -42.98
N GLY A 498 -16.60 -11.16 -43.45
CA GLY A 498 -18.02 -11.41 -43.27
C GLY A 498 -18.93 -10.67 -44.26
N TRP A 499 -18.39 -9.96 -45.25
CA TRP A 499 -19.18 -9.20 -46.22
C TRP A 499 -19.95 -10.09 -47.20
N ILE A 500 -19.40 -11.25 -47.55
CA ILE A 500 -19.99 -12.16 -48.54
C ILE A 500 -20.20 -13.53 -47.92
N LYS A 501 -21.37 -14.13 -48.14
CA LYS A 501 -21.65 -15.52 -47.72
C LYS A 501 -21.09 -16.53 -48.74
N LYS A 502 -21.02 -17.80 -48.33
CA LYS A 502 -20.51 -18.91 -49.15
C LYS A 502 -21.16 -18.97 -50.55
N GLY A 503 -20.37 -18.86 -51.61
CA GLY A 503 -20.82 -18.94 -53.01
C GLY A 503 -19.90 -18.20 -53.98
N THR A 504 -20.10 -18.38 -55.29
CA THR A 504 -19.46 -17.57 -56.35
C THR A 504 -20.15 -16.23 -56.57
N ASP A 505 -21.34 -16.04 -55.98
CA ASP A 505 -22.09 -14.80 -56.09
C ASP A 505 -21.64 -13.79 -55.03
N VAL A 506 -21.29 -12.59 -55.47
CA VAL A 506 -20.80 -11.49 -54.63
C VAL A 506 -22.01 -10.74 -54.07
N ASP A 507 -22.88 -11.44 -53.33
CA ASP A 507 -24.06 -10.83 -52.71
C ASP A 507 -23.80 -10.46 -51.24
N VAL A 508 -23.80 -9.16 -50.97
CA VAL A 508 -23.62 -8.56 -49.63
C VAL A 508 -24.96 -8.41 -48.91
N GLY A 509 -26.09 -8.62 -49.61
CA GLY A 509 -27.44 -8.44 -49.09
C GLY A 509 -27.74 -9.18 -47.77
N PRO A 510 -27.33 -10.44 -47.59
CA PRO A 510 -27.55 -11.16 -46.33
C PRO A 510 -26.81 -10.55 -45.15
N PHE A 511 -25.62 -9.98 -45.37
CA PHE A 511 -24.84 -9.31 -44.33
C PHE A 511 -25.44 -7.96 -43.96
N LEU A 512 -25.92 -7.19 -44.95
CA LEU A 512 -26.65 -5.95 -44.71
C LEU A 512 -27.91 -6.20 -43.86
N ASN A 513 -28.66 -7.26 -44.16
CA ASN A 513 -29.85 -7.61 -43.41
C ASN A 513 -29.54 -8.01 -41.96
N SER A 514 -28.41 -8.68 -41.69
CA SER A 514 -28.00 -8.96 -40.31
C SER A 514 -27.63 -7.68 -39.53
N LEU A 515 -26.95 -6.73 -40.16
CA LEU A 515 -26.62 -5.45 -39.50
C LEU A 515 -27.86 -4.64 -39.19
N VAL A 516 -28.82 -4.61 -40.12
CA VAL A 516 -30.14 -3.99 -39.92
C VAL A 516 -30.90 -4.63 -38.76
N GLN A 517 -30.87 -5.96 -38.64
CA GLN A 517 -31.48 -6.68 -37.51
C GLN A 517 -30.80 -6.39 -36.17
N GLU A 518 -29.48 -6.17 -36.18
CA GLU A 518 -28.69 -5.77 -35.00
C GLU A 518 -28.86 -4.28 -34.64
N GLY A 519 -29.52 -3.49 -35.50
CA GLY A 519 -29.72 -2.05 -35.31
C GLY A 519 -28.52 -1.18 -35.71
N GLU A 520 -27.54 -1.74 -36.44
CA GLU A 520 -26.31 -1.08 -36.89
C GLU A 520 -26.54 -0.40 -38.26
N TRP A 521 -27.45 0.57 -38.31
CA TRP A 521 -27.93 1.19 -39.56
C TRP A 521 -26.84 1.94 -40.32
N GLU A 522 -25.99 2.69 -39.63
CA GLU A 522 -24.92 3.49 -40.20
C GLU A 522 -23.88 2.60 -40.88
N ARG A 523 -23.51 1.51 -40.19
CA ARG A 523 -22.58 0.52 -40.72
C ARG A 523 -23.18 -0.20 -41.93
N ALA A 524 -24.45 -0.61 -41.86
CA ALA A 524 -25.15 -1.23 -42.98
C ALA A 524 -25.23 -0.31 -44.21
N ALA A 525 -25.58 0.96 -44.01
CA ALA A 525 -25.65 1.94 -45.08
C ALA A 525 -24.28 2.22 -45.72
N ALA A 526 -23.23 2.35 -44.91
CA ALA A 526 -21.86 2.51 -45.41
C ALA A 526 -21.40 1.30 -46.22
N VAL A 527 -21.65 0.07 -45.74
CA VAL A 527 -21.31 -1.16 -46.47
C VAL A 527 -22.12 -1.27 -47.78
N ALA A 528 -23.40 -0.90 -47.80
CA ALA A 528 -24.21 -0.86 -49.02
C ALA A 528 -23.63 0.14 -50.04
N LEU A 529 -23.22 1.32 -49.56
CA LEU A 529 -22.58 2.34 -50.38
C LEU A 529 -21.23 1.88 -50.95
N PHE A 530 -20.39 1.24 -50.15
CA PHE A 530 -19.13 0.63 -50.61
C PHE A 530 -19.34 -0.49 -51.61
N ASN A 531 -20.55 -1.06 -51.64
CA ASN A 531 -20.96 -2.01 -52.66
C ASN A 531 -21.61 -1.37 -53.89
N LEU A 532 -21.50 -0.05 -54.03
CA LEU A 532 -22.02 0.77 -55.13
C LEU A 532 -23.55 0.78 -55.22
N ASP A 533 -24.25 0.44 -54.14
CA ASP A 533 -25.71 0.47 -54.07
C ASP A 533 -26.19 1.67 -53.23
N ILE A 534 -26.09 2.87 -53.83
CA ILE A 534 -26.55 4.13 -53.21
C ILE A 534 -28.04 4.07 -52.85
N ARG A 535 -28.85 3.41 -53.68
CA ARG A 535 -30.31 3.34 -53.46
C ARG A 535 -30.62 2.56 -52.19
N ARG A 536 -29.99 1.40 -52.00
CA ARG A 536 -30.13 0.59 -50.79
C ARG A 536 -29.55 1.29 -49.57
N ALA A 537 -28.42 2.00 -49.71
CA ALA A 537 -27.88 2.82 -48.63
C ALA A 537 -28.88 3.88 -48.13
N ILE A 538 -29.55 4.59 -49.04
CA ILE A 538 -30.60 5.57 -48.71
C ILE A 538 -31.80 4.89 -48.04
N GLN A 539 -32.23 3.72 -48.53
CA GLN A 539 -33.32 2.96 -47.91
C GLN A 539 -33.01 2.57 -46.47
N ILE A 540 -31.82 2.00 -46.22
CA ILE A 540 -31.37 1.60 -44.88
C ILE A 540 -31.32 2.81 -43.93
N LEU A 541 -30.82 3.97 -44.39
CA LEU A 541 -30.78 5.18 -43.57
C LEU A 541 -32.19 5.69 -43.22
N ASN A 542 -33.11 5.69 -44.18
CA ASN A 542 -34.50 6.12 -43.94
C ASN A 542 -35.24 5.16 -42.99
N GLU A 543 -35.00 3.85 -43.12
CA GLU A 543 -35.52 2.82 -42.20
C GLU A 543 -34.99 3.05 -40.79
N GLY A 544 -33.67 3.24 -40.64
CA GLY A 544 -33.03 3.53 -39.35
C GLY A 544 -33.52 4.84 -38.72
N ALA A 545 -33.71 5.89 -39.52
CA ALA A 545 -34.23 7.17 -39.05
C ALA A 545 -35.70 7.12 -38.60
N SER A 546 -36.47 6.18 -39.16
CA SER A 546 -37.88 5.97 -38.81
C SER A 546 -38.08 5.02 -37.62
N SER A 547 -36.99 4.41 -37.13
CA SER A 547 -36.99 3.52 -35.97
C SER A 547 -37.11 4.30 -34.65
N GLU A 548 -37.62 3.66 -33.58
CA GLU A 548 -37.81 4.27 -32.25
C GLU A 548 -36.52 4.86 -31.64
N LYS A 549 -35.34 4.43 -32.12
CA LYS A 549 -34.00 4.91 -31.71
C LYS A 549 -33.29 5.75 -32.79
N GLY A 550 -34.01 6.22 -33.81
CA GLY A 550 -33.42 6.85 -34.98
C GLY A 550 -32.68 8.17 -34.68
N ASP A 551 -31.46 8.29 -35.20
CA ASP A 551 -30.70 9.54 -35.19
C ASP A 551 -31.14 10.43 -36.37
N LEU A 552 -31.43 11.70 -36.10
CA LEU A 552 -31.76 12.70 -37.12
C LEU A 552 -30.66 12.84 -38.18
N ASN A 553 -29.41 12.57 -37.80
CA ASN A 553 -28.27 12.59 -38.72
C ASN A 553 -28.44 11.60 -39.88
N LEU A 554 -29.15 10.48 -39.68
CA LEU A 554 -29.38 9.49 -40.74
C LEU A 554 -30.18 10.09 -41.91
N ASN A 555 -31.23 10.87 -41.62
CA ASN A 555 -32.03 11.55 -42.64
C ASN A 555 -31.23 12.62 -43.38
N VAL A 556 -30.38 13.36 -42.67
CA VAL A 556 -29.49 14.38 -43.27
C VAL A 556 -28.53 13.72 -44.25
N VAL A 557 -27.94 12.59 -43.87
CA VAL A 557 -27.04 11.82 -44.76
C VAL A 557 -27.81 11.23 -45.93
N ALA A 558 -28.99 10.63 -45.71
CA ALA A 558 -29.82 10.08 -46.79
C ALA A 558 -30.18 11.15 -47.84
N MET A 559 -30.54 12.36 -47.38
CA MET A 559 -30.80 13.51 -48.24
C MET A 559 -29.54 13.91 -49.02
N ALA A 560 -28.39 14.00 -48.36
CA ALA A 560 -27.14 14.34 -49.01
C ALA A 560 -26.72 13.29 -50.08
N LEU A 561 -26.92 12.00 -49.82
CA LEU A 561 -26.66 10.92 -50.79
C LEU A 561 -27.57 11.00 -52.01
N SER A 562 -28.83 11.40 -51.83
CA SER A 562 -29.78 11.57 -52.95
C SER A 562 -29.37 12.68 -53.92
N GLY A 563 -28.64 13.69 -53.43
CA GLY A 563 -28.12 14.81 -54.22
C GLY A 563 -26.71 14.58 -54.78
N TYR A 564 -26.15 13.37 -54.64
CA TYR A 564 -24.81 13.07 -55.13
C TYR A 564 -24.69 13.28 -56.65
N THR A 565 -23.68 14.04 -57.06
CA THR A 565 -23.30 14.24 -58.46
C THR A 565 -21.80 14.04 -58.61
N ASP A 566 -21.39 13.51 -59.77
CA ASP A 566 -19.98 13.18 -60.03
C ASP A 566 -19.15 14.41 -60.49
N GLU A 567 -19.66 15.62 -60.26
CA GLU A 567 -19.00 16.86 -60.60
C GLU A 567 -17.95 17.22 -59.55
N LYS A 568 -16.68 17.33 -60.00
CA LYS A 568 -15.51 17.56 -59.12
C LYS A 568 -15.52 18.90 -58.38
N ASN A 569 -16.18 19.92 -58.91
CA ASN A 569 -16.26 21.28 -58.34
C ASN A 569 -17.70 21.66 -57.95
N SER A 570 -18.48 20.69 -57.47
CA SER A 570 -19.87 20.95 -57.05
C SER A 570 -19.92 21.55 -55.65
N LEU A 571 -20.87 22.46 -55.43
CA LEU A 571 -21.26 22.95 -54.09
C LEU A 571 -21.56 21.79 -53.13
N TRP A 572 -22.03 20.66 -53.67
CA TRP A 572 -22.27 19.43 -52.93
C TRP A 572 -21.01 18.93 -52.21
N ARG A 573 -19.84 18.90 -52.86
CA ARG A 573 -18.59 18.42 -52.24
C ARG A 573 -18.12 19.32 -51.08
N GLU A 574 -18.28 20.63 -51.22
CA GLU A 574 -17.96 21.62 -50.18
C GLU A 574 -18.89 21.45 -48.97
N MET A 575 -20.19 21.28 -49.22
CA MET A 575 -21.17 20.99 -48.17
C MET A 575 -20.89 19.66 -47.47
N CYS A 576 -20.53 18.60 -48.21
CA CYS A 576 -20.18 17.30 -47.63
C CYS A 576 -18.93 17.35 -46.75
N SER A 577 -17.93 18.16 -47.12
CA SER A 577 -16.75 18.37 -46.27
C SER A 577 -17.10 19.06 -44.95
N THR A 578 -18.06 19.99 -44.97
CA THR A 578 -18.55 20.66 -43.76
C THR A 578 -19.38 19.73 -42.88
N LEU A 579 -20.31 18.97 -43.49
CA LEU A 579 -21.15 17.99 -42.79
C LEU A 579 -20.31 16.87 -42.15
N ARG A 580 -19.24 16.42 -42.80
CA ARG A 580 -18.32 15.42 -42.24
C ARG A 580 -17.73 15.85 -40.89
N LEU A 581 -17.46 17.15 -40.70
CA LEU A 581 -16.92 17.68 -39.43
C LEU A 581 -17.98 17.75 -38.31
N GLN A 582 -19.25 17.71 -38.66
CA GLN A 582 -20.37 17.81 -37.71
C GLN A 582 -20.91 16.44 -37.28
N LEU A 583 -20.50 15.36 -37.97
CA LEU A 583 -20.96 14.01 -37.71
C LEU A 583 -20.05 13.31 -36.69
N ASN A 584 -20.69 12.72 -35.67
CA ASN A 584 -19.99 11.96 -34.63
C ASN A 584 -19.77 10.49 -35.01
N ASN A 585 -20.68 9.90 -35.82
CA ASN A 585 -20.61 8.50 -36.20
C ASN A 585 -19.57 8.29 -37.32
N PRO A 586 -18.56 7.42 -37.11
CA PRO A 586 -17.48 7.23 -38.07
C PRO A 586 -17.96 6.64 -39.40
N TYR A 587 -18.99 5.78 -39.39
CA TYR A 587 -19.52 5.17 -40.61
C TYR A 587 -20.17 6.19 -41.54
N LEU A 588 -20.90 7.17 -40.99
CA LEU A 588 -21.47 8.27 -41.77
C LEU A 588 -20.37 9.17 -42.36
N CYS A 589 -19.31 9.43 -41.59
CA CYS A 589 -18.16 10.21 -42.06
C CYS A 589 -17.44 9.56 -43.23
N VAL A 590 -17.22 8.24 -43.18
CA VAL A 590 -16.54 7.53 -44.27
C VAL A 590 -17.40 7.39 -45.53
N MET A 591 -18.72 7.47 -45.44
CA MET A 591 -19.59 7.56 -46.62
C MET A 591 -19.28 8.81 -47.45
N PHE A 592 -19.17 9.98 -46.81
CA PHE A 592 -18.77 11.20 -47.49
C PHE A 592 -17.31 11.16 -47.94
N ALA A 593 -16.42 10.61 -47.12
CA ALA A 593 -15.01 10.44 -47.52
C ALA A 593 -14.91 9.62 -48.81
N PHE A 594 -15.67 8.52 -48.92
CA PHE A 594 -15.69 7.69 -50.12
C PHE A 594 -16.22 8.43 -51.35
N LEU A 595 -17.34 9.15 -51.24
CA LEU A 595 -17.93 9.88 -52.37
C LEU A 595 -17.13 11.11 -52.82
N THR A 596 -16.32 11.68 -51.93
CA THR A 596 -15.48 12.84 -52.24
C THR A 596 -14.06 12.46 -52.67
N SER A 597 -13.63 11.22 -52.41
CA SER A 597 -12.33 10.66 -52.78
C SER A 597 -12.14 10.54 -54.30
N GLU A 598 -10.88 10.62 -54.75
CA GLU A 598 -10.50 10.26 -56.10
C GLU A 598 -10.20 8.76 -56.22
N THR A 599 -10.39 8.18 -57.40
CA THR A 599 -10.13 6.75 -57.65
C THR A 599 -8.70 6.39 -57.30
N GLY A 600 -8.53 5.47 -56.35
CA GLY A 600 -7.22 5.01 -55.87
C GLY A 600 -6.65 5.81 -54.69
N SER A 601 -7.34 6.86 -54.22
CA SER A 601 -6.98 7.64 -53.03
C SER A 601 -8.13 7.62 -52.02
N TYR A 602 -8.13 6.59 -51.17
CA TYR A 602 -9.19 6.32 -50.19
C TYR A 602 -8.74 6.44 -48.74
N ASP A 603 -7.72 7.26 -48.46
CA ASP A 603 -7.12 7.40 -47.13
C ASP A 603 -8.15 7.79 -46.06
N GLY A 604 -9.15 8.61 -46.44
CA GLY A 604 -10.23 9.03 -45.55
C GLY A 604 -11.18 7.91 -45.09
N VAL A 605 -11.16 6.75 -45.75
CA VAL A 605 -11.88 5.54 -45.35
C VAL A 605 -10.93 4.53 -44.69
N LEU A 606 -9.75 4.32 -45.28
CA LEU A 606 -8.79 3.29 -44.86
C LEU A 606 -8.13 3.58 -43.51
N TYR A 607 -7.91 4.86 -43.18
CA TYR A 607 -7.22 5.27 -41.95
C TYR A 607 -8.14 5.88 -40.88
N GLU A 608 -9.47 5.75 -41.03
CA GLU A 608 -10.42 6.09 -39.96
C GLU A 608 -10.40 4.99 -38.89
N SER A 609 -9.72 5.25 -37.77
CA SER A 609 -9.44 4.24 -36.74
C SER A 609 -10.68 3.72 -36.02
N LYS A 610 -11.76 4.52 -35.99
CA LYS A 610 -13.04 4.16 -35.36
C LYS A 610 -13.91 3.23 -36.23
N VAL A 611 -13.57 3.02 -37.49
CA VAL A 611 -14.23 2.02 -38.35
C VAL A 611 -13.62 0.65 -38.08
N ALA A 612 -14.48 -0.38 -37.98
CA ALA A 612 -14.03 -1.75 -37.73
C ALA A 612 -12.98 -2.19 -38.76
N VAL A 613 -11.92 -2.87 -38.29
CA VAL A 613 -10.80 -3.31 -39.14
C VAL A 613 -11.31 -4.16 -40.31
N ARG A 614 -12.27 -5.05 -40.04
CA ARG A 614 -12.89 -5.91 -41.06
C ARG A 614 -13.51 -5.13 -42.22
N ASP A 615 -14.15 -4.01 -41.97
CA ASP A 615 -14.80 -3.23 -43.03
C ASP A 615 -13.78 -2.43 -43.82
N ARG A 616 -12.74 -1.90 -43.15
CA ARG A 616 -11.61 -1.25 -43.83
C ARG A 616 -10.84 -2.20 -44.73
N VAL A 617 -10.62 -3.44 -44.27
CA VAL A 617 -9.95 -4.49 -45.04
C VAL A 617 -10.82 -4.93 -46.22
N ALA A 618 -12.11 -5.16 -46.01
CA ALA A 618 -13.02 -5.51 -47.09
C ALA A 618 -13.11 -4.40 -48.16
N PHE A 619 -13.19 -3.14 -47.72
CA PHE A 619 -13.12 -1.99 -48.61
C PHE A 619 -11.81 -1.97 -49.41
N ALA A 620 -10.66 -2.15 -48.74
CA ALA A 620 -9.37 -2.22 -49.39
C ALA A 620 -9.30 -3.32 -50.47
N CYS A 621 -9.83 -4.52 -50.18
CA CYS A 621 -9.89 -5.63 -51.12
C CYS A 621 -10.74 -5.32 -52.37
N LYS A 622 -11.70 -4.40 -52.28
CA LYS A 622 -12.56 -4.02 -53.41
C LYS A 622 -11.97 -2.89 -54.26
N PHE A 623 -11.30 -1.92 -53.66
CA PHE A 623 -10.97 -0.65 -54.32
C PHE A 623 -9.47 -0.38 -54.52
N LEU A 624 -8.57 -1.05 -53.80
CA LEU A 624 -7.13 -0.85 -53.97
C LEU A 624 -6.55 -1.79 -55.03
N SER A 625 -5.51 -1.32 -55.74
CA SER A 625 -4.68 -2.19 -56.59
C SER A 625 -3.88 -3.21 -55.77
N ASP A 626 -3.41 -4.31 -56.36
CA ASP A 626 -2.71 -5.37 -55.60
C ASP A 626 -1.46 -4.85 -54.88
N SER A 627 -0.73 -3.89 -55.47
CA SER A 627 0.45 -3.28 -54.84
C SER A 627 0.06 -2.38 -53.67
N GLN A 628 -1.00 -1.57 -53.83
CA GLN A 628 -1.53 -0.73 -52.76
C GLN A 628 -2.13 -1.57 -51.62
N LEU A 629 -2.87 -2.63 -51.95
CA LEU A 629 -3.48 -3.55 -51.00
C LEU A 629 -2.41 -4.24 -50.16
N ASN A 630 -1.37 -4.81 -50.78
CA ASN A 630 -0.26 -5.42 -50.04
C ASN A 630 0.42 -4.43 -49.08
N ARG A 631 0.70 -3.21 -49.56
CA ARG A 631 1.31 -2.16 -48.73
C ARG A 631 0.41 -1.75 -47.57
N TYR A 632 -0.90 -1.62 -47.82
CA TYR A 632 -1.89 -1.29 -46.82
C TYR A 632 -2.02 -2.39 -45.76
N ILE A 633 -2.16 -3.65 -46.17
CA ILE A 633 -2.30 -4.79 -45.25
C ILE A 633 -1.05 -4.96 -44.40
N GLU A 634 0.16 -4.81 -44.96
CA GLU A 634 1.40 -4.85 -44.17
C GLU A 634 1.45 -3.72 -43.13
N LYS A 635 1.12 -2.49 -43.55
CA LYS A 635 1.09 -1.32 -42.65
C LYS A 635 0.08 -1.52 -41.52
N LEU A 636 -1.17 -1.86 -41.86
CA LEU A 636 -2.24 -2.08 -40.89
C LEU A 636 -1.89 -3.23 -39.96
N THR A 637 -1.28 -4.30 -40.45
CA THR A 637 -0.84 -5.41 -39.59
C THR A 637 0.15 -4.93 -38.53
N ASN A 638 1.13 -4.10 -38.90
CA ASN A 638 2.10 -3.57 -37.94
C ASN A 638 1.45 -2.59 -36.95
N GLU A 639 0.55 -1.72 -37.42
CA GLU A 639 -0.22 -0.82 -36.53
C GLU A 639 -1.04 -1.61 -35.50
N MET A 640 -1.71 -2.69 -35.92
CA MET A 640 -2.50 -3.54 -35.03
C MET A 640 -1.64 -4.29 -34.02
N LYS A 641 -0.47 -4.81 -34.47
CA LYS A 641 0.52 -5.46 -33.60
C LYS A 641 1.02 -4.50 -32.53
N GLU A 642 1.53 -3.33 -32.92
CA GLU A 642 2.05 -2.32 -31.97
C GLU A 642 0.98 -1.85 -30.97
N ALA A 643 -0.27 -1.75 -31.43
CA ALA A 643 -1.40 -1.36 -30.57
C ALA A 643 -1.88 -2.48 -29.63
N GLY A 644 -1.54 -3.74 -29.90
CA GLY A 644 -2.09 -4.90 -29.20
C GLY A 644 -3.61 -5.05 -29.39
N ASN A 645 -4.15 -4.63 -30.54
CA ASN A 645 -5.60 -4.62 -30.78
C ASN A 645 -6.06 -5.96 -31.38
N LEU A 646 -6.94 -6.67 -30.68
CA LEU A 646 -7.32 -8.04 -31.01
C LEU A 646 -8.08 -8.20 -32.34
N GLU A 647 -8.65 -7.13 -32.90
CA GLU A 647 -9.21 -7.17 -34.27
C GLU A 647 -8.12 -7.50 -35.32
N GLY A 648 -6.86 -7.24 -34.98
CA GLY A 648 -5.69 -7.56 -35.81
C GLY A 648 -5.54 -9.05 -36.10
N ILE A 649 -6.20 -9.92 -35.33
CA ILE A 649 -6.18 -11.36 -35.57
C ILE A 649 -6.70 -11.72 -36.97
N LEU A 650 -7.59 -10.91 -37.53
CA LEU A 650 -8.07 -11.04 -38.91
C LEU A 650 -6.93 -10.97 -39.93
N LEU A 651 -5.92 -10.15 -39.66
CA LEU A 651 -4.77 -9.90 -40.53
C LEU A 651 -3.64 -10.89 -40.27
N THR A 652 -3.32 -11.12 -38.99
CA THR A 652 -2.18 -11.94 -38.57
C THR A 652 -2.49 -13.43 -38.59
N GLY A 653 -3.74 -13.81 -38.31
CA GLY A 653 -4.11 -15.17 -37.97
C GLY A 653 -3.42 -15.66 -36.70
N LEU A 654 -3.55 -16.96 -36.42
CA LEU A 654 -2.82 -17.65 -35.35
C LEU A 654 -1.40 -18.05 -35.81
N THR A 655 -0.66 -17.08 -36.34
CA THR A 655 0.72 -17.25 -36.86
C THR A 655 1.73 -16.54 -35.96
N LYS A 656 3.02 -16.51 -36.34
CA LYS A 656 4.05 -15.73 -35.61
C LYS A 656 3.71 -14.24 -35.49
N ASP A 657 3.14 -13.63 -36.54
CA ASP A 657 2.63 -12.25 -36.46
C ASP A 657 1.49 -12.13 -35.42
N GLY A 658 0.70 -13.21 -35.24
CA GLY A 658 -0.35 -13.28 -34.22
C GLY A 658 0.18 -13.42 -32.81
N VAL A 659 1.33 -14.09 -32.63
CA VAL A 659 2.05 -14.11 -31.35
C VAL A 659 2.53 -12.71 -31.00
N ASP A 660 3.11 -11.97 -31.96
CA ASP A 660 3.57 -10.58 -31.73
C ASP A 660 2.41 -9.62 -31.38
N LEU A 661 1.26 -9.80 -32.02
CA LEU A 661 0.02 -9.09 -31.67
C LEU A 661 -0.40 -9.39 -30.22
N MET A 662 -0.41 -10.68 -29.87
CA MET A 662 -0.88 -11.13 -28.57
C MET A 662 0.09 -10.77 -27.44
N GLU A 663 1.40 -10.75 -27.69
CA GLU A 663 2.41 -10.22 -26.76
C GLU A 663 2.10 -8.76 -26.41
N SER A 664 1.92 -7.91 -27.43
CA SER A 664 1.60 -6.50 -27.21
C SER A 664 0.27 -6.29 -26.48
N TYR A 665 -0.70 -7.19 -26.69
CA TYR A 665 -1.96 -7.21 -25.94
C TYR A 665 -1.74 -7.61 -24.47
N VAL A 666 -0.97 -8.68 -24.20
CA VAL A 666 -0.65 -9.15 -22.85
C VAL A 666 0.17 -8.12 -22.08
N ASP A 667 1.16 -7.48 -22.71
CA ASP A 667 1.98 -6.43 -22.09
C ASP A 667 1.17 -5.23 -21.62
N ARG A 668 0.07 -4.92 -22.32
CA ARG A 668 -0.82 -3.80 -22.00
C ARG A 668 -1.91 -4.17 -20.99
N THR A 669 -2.40 -5.40 -21.03
CA THR A 669 -3.61 -5.81 -20.29
C THR A 669 -3.37 -6.81 -19.17
N GLY A 670 -2.29 -7.60 -19.24
CA GLY A 670 -2.05 -8.75 -18.36
C GLY A 670 -2.94 -9.96 -18.63
N ASP A 671 -3.77 -9.96 -19.68
CA ASP A 671 -4.76 -11.03 -19.96
C ASP A 671 -4.11 -12.27 -20.62
N VAL A 672 -3.32 -12.99 -19.83
CA VAL A 672 -2.68 -14.25 -20.22
C VAL A 672 -3.69 -15.38 -20.47
N GLN A 673 -4.91 -15.28 -19.90
CA GLN A 673 -5.98 -16.24 -20.10
C GLN A 673 -6.45 -16.23 -21.56
N THR A 674 -6.84 -15.07 -22.08
CA THR A 674 -7.29 -14.94 -23.48
C THR A 674 -6.18 -15.36 -24.43
N ALA A 675 -4.95 -14.89 -24.21
CA ALA A 675 -3.78 -15.27 -25.01
C ALA A 675 -3.59 -16.79 -25.07
N SER A 676 -3.65 -17.46 -23.92
CA SER A 676 -3.51 -18.91 -23.82
C SER A 676 -4.60 -19.67 -24.59
N TYR A 677 -5.87 -19.31 -24.40
CA TYR A 677 -6.97 -20.00 -25.08
C TYR A 677 -6.97 -19.75 -26.59
N CYS A 678 -6.66 -18.53 -27.03
CA CYS A 678 -6.57 -18.21 -28.45
C CYS A 678 -5.47 -19.00 -29.16
N MET A 679 -4.27 -19.06 -28.58
CA MET A 679 -3.18 -19.86 -29.15
C MET A 679 -3.50 -21.35 -29.14
N LEU A 680 -4.23 -21.83 -28.13
CA LEU A 680 -4.69 -23.21 -28.07
C LEU A 680 -5.89 -23.52 -28.97
N GLN A 681 -6.51 -22.60 -29.73
CA GLN A 681 -7.68 -22.97 -30.57
C GLN A 681 -7.31 -23.65 -31.90
N GLY A 682 -6.06 -23.52 -32.34
CA GLY A 682 -5.61 -24.15 -33.58
C GLY A 682 -4.36 -23.54 -34.18
N SER A 683 -3.50 -22.92 -33.36
CA SER A 683 -2.18 -22.50 -33.81
C SER A 683 -1.38 -23.70 -34.31
N PRO A 684 -0.58 -23.54 -35.39
CA PRO A 684 0.39 -24.53 -35.82
C PRO A 684 1.34 -24.97 -34.69
N LEU A 685 1.86 -26.20 -34.78
CA LEU A 685 2.74 -26.76 -33.73
C LEU A 685 4.01 -25.94 -33.49
N ASP A 686 4.54 -25.24 -34.49
CA ASP A 686 5.69 -24.35 -34.33
C ASP A 686 5.34 -23.07 -33.57
N VAL A 687 4.13 -22.54 -33.75
CA VAL A 687 3.61 -21.40 -32.99
C VAL A 687 3.32 -21.80 -31.55
N LEU A 688 2.73 -22.99 -31.32
CA LEU A 688 2.53 -23.50 -29.96
C LEU A 688 3.84 -23.72 -29.20
N LYS A 689 4.94 -24.00 -29.89
CA LYS A 689 6.28 -24.15 -29.30
C LYS A 689 7.02 -22.83 -29.08
N ASP A 690 6.45 -21.69 -29.48
CA ASP A 690 7.02 -20.37 -29.18
C ASP A 690 7.13 -20.19 -27.65
N GLU A 691 8.28 -19.69 -27.20
CA GLU A 691 8.58 -19.55 -25.77
C GLU A 691 7.58 -18.62 -25.06
N ARG A 692 7.12 -17.56 -25.74
CA ARG A 692 6.14 -16.61 -25.20
C ARG A 692 4.78 -17.29 -24.99
N VAL A 693 4.34 -18.08 -25.96
CA VAL A 693 3.08 -18.83 -25.88
C VAL A 693 3.12 -19.83 -24.72
N GLN A 694 4.22 -20.57 -24.58
CA GLN A 694 4.41 -21.47 -23.44
C GLN A 694 4.43 -20.72 -22.12
N TYR A 695 5.03 -19.53 -22.09
CA TYR A 695 5.05 -18.67 -20.91
C TYR A 695 3.65 -18.21 -20.50
N TRP A 696 2.81 -17.73 -21.43
CA TRP A 696 1.43 -17.34 -21.11
C TRP A 696 0.62 -18.52 -20.58
N ILE A 697 0.75 -19.69 -21.23
CA ILE A 697 0.09 -20.93 -20.81
C ILE A 697 0.51 -21.28 -19.39
N GLU A 698 1.81 -21.29 -19.07
CA GLU A 698 2.29 -21.66 -17.75
C GLU A 698 1.87 -20.66 -16.66
N ASN A 699 1.87 -19.35 -16.97
CA ASN A 699 1.40 -18.35 -16.04
C ASN A 699 -0.10 -18.48 -15.75
N TYR A 700 -0.92 -18.75 -16.77
CA TYR A 700 -2.34 -19.01 -16.54
C TYR A 700 -2.58 -20.28 -15.72
N ARG A 701 -1.77 -21.34 -15.94
CA ARG A 701 -1.78 -22.55 -15.09
C ARG A 701 -1.48 -22.20 -13.64
N ASN A 702 -0.40 -21.46 -13.38
CA ASN A 702 -0.01 -21.04 -12.04
C ASN A 702 -1.06 -20.14 -11.36
N LEU A 703 -1.72 -19.25 -12.12
CA LEU A 703 -2.82 -18.41 -11.60
C LEU A 703 -4.00 -19.26 -11.15
N LEU A 704 -4.41 -20.25 -11.94
CA LEU A 704 -5.49 -21.18 -11.55
C LEU A 704 -5.13 -21.95 -10.28
N ASP A 705 -3.87 -22.36 -10.13
CA ASP A 705 -3.39 -23.05 -8.91
C ASP A 705 -3.34 -22.10 -7.70
N ALA A 706 -2.88 -20.86 -7.88
CA ALA A 706 -2.87 -19.82 -6.85
C ALA A 706 -4.30 -19.47 -6.35
N TRP A 707 -5.26 -19.45 -7.27
CA TRP A 707 -6.69 -19.28 -6.95
C TRP A 707 -7.36 -20.56 -6.45
N ARG A 708 -6.63 -21.67 -6.34
CA ARG A 708 -7.13 -23.00 -5.93
C ARG A 708 -8.23 -23.55 -6.85
N PHE A 709 -8.22 -23.18 -8.12
CA PHE A 709 -9.16 -23.61 -9.15
C PHE A 709 -8.70 -24.93 -9.81
N TRP A 710 -8.40 -25.94 -8.99
CA TRP A 710 -7.84 -27.23 -9.41
C TRP A 710 -8.67 -27.94 -10.50
N HIS A 711 -10.00 -27.85 -10.43
CA HIS A 711 -10.88 -28.43 -11.44
C HIS A 711 -10.81 -27.70 -12.78
N LYS A 712 -10.81 -26.36 -12.77
CA LYS A 712 -10.68 -25.55 -14.00
C LYS A 712 -9.29 -25.72 -14.62
N ARG A 713 -8.27 -25.84 -13.76
CA ARG A 713 -6.91 -26.20 -14.12
C ARG A 713 -6.84 -27.53 -14.86
N ALA A 714 -7.50 -28.56 -14.36
CA ALA A 714 -7.58 -29.86 -15.02
C ALA A 714 -8.34 -29.80 -16.37
N GLU A 715 -9.45 -29.06 -16.45
CA GLU A 715 -10.18 -28.85 -17.71
C GLU A 715 -9.29 -28.19 -18.78
N PHE A 716 -8.51 -27.18 -18.38
CA PHE A 716 -7.55 -26.52 -19.26
C PHE A 716 -6.44 -27.46 -19.76
N ASP A 717 -5.86 -28.29 -18.88
CA ASP A 717 -4.85 -29.29 -19.28
C ASP A 717 -5.42 -30.34 -20.23
N ILE A 718 -6.64 -30.81 -19.99
CA ILE A 718 -7.32 -31.75 -20.89
C ILE A 718 -7.46 -31.11 -22.28
N HIS A 719 -7.89 -29.85 -22.35
CA HIS A 719 -8.00 -29.11 -23.61
C HIS A 719 -6.64 -29.01 -24.32
N ARG A 720 -5.58 -28.60 -23.60
CA ARG A 720 -4.20 -28.53 -24.13
C ARG A 720 -3.73 -29.88 -24.68
N SER A 721 -3.95 -30.96 -23.94
CA SER A 721 -3.49 -32.30 -24.30
C SER A 721 -4.14 -32.90 -25.56
N LYS A 722 -5.34 -32.42 -25.93
CA LYS A 722 -6.02 -32.82 -27.16
C LYS A 722 -5.31 -32.28 -28.41
N LEU A 723 -4.61 -31.15 -28.28
CA LEU A 723 -4.03 -30.40 -29.40
C LEU A 723 -2.51 -30.52 -29.45
N ASP A 724 -1.88 -30.72 -28.30
CA ASP A 724 -0.48 -31.13 -28.19
C ASP A 724 -0.37 -32.48 -27.46
N PRO A 725 -0.35 -33.61 -28.19
CA PRO A 725 -0.22 -34.93 -27.59
C PRO A 725 1.08 -35.13 -26.79
N SER A 726 2.12 -34.33 -27.06
CA SER A 726 3.39 -34.38 -26.32
C SER A 726 3.28 -33.76 -24.92
N SER A 727 2.24 -32.94 -24.69
CA SER A 727 1.94 -32.34 -23.40
C SER A 727 1.09 -33.23 -22.48
N LYS A 728 0.78 -34.47 -22.88
CA LYS A 728 0.04 -35.40 -22.02
C LYS A 728 0.82 -35.63 -20.72
N PRO A 729 0.22 -35.36 -19.55
CA PRO A 729 0.88 -35.66 -18.29
C PRO A 729 1.16 -37.16 -18.20
N LEU A 730 2.33 -37.53 -17.67
CA LEU A 730 2.67 -38.92 -17.38
C LEU A 730 1.59 -39.52 -16.48
N ALA A 731 1.07 -40.69 -16.84
CA ALA A 731 0.06 -41.39 -16.04
C ALA A 731 0.62 -41.63 -14.63
N GLN A 732 0.05 -40.98 -13.62
CA GLN A 732 0.51 -41.10 -12.24
C GLN A 732 -0.02 -42.38 -11.56
N ILE A 733 -1.14 -42.94 -12.04
CA ILE A 733 -1.77 -44.15 -11.49
C ILE A 733 -2.36 -45.00 -12.63
N THR A 734 -1.89 -46.23 -12.77
CA THR A 734 -2.47 -47.24 -13.67
C THR A 734 -3.40 -48.15 -12.86
N VAL A 735 -4.72 -47.98 -13.00
CA VAL A 735 -5.69 -48.90 -12.38
C VAL A 735 -5.93 -50.06 -13.34
N MET A 736 -5.33 -51.22 -13.07
CA MET A 736 -5.68 -52.45 -13.77
C MET A 736 -7.01 -52.98 -13.20
N LEU A 737 -8.10 -52.76 -13.92
CA LEU A 737 -9.34 -53.48 -13.69
C LEU A 737 -9.15 -54.92 -14.16
N GLY A 738 -8.84 -55.81 -13.21
CA GLY A 738 -8.93 -57.25 -13.44
C GLY A 738 -10.36 -57.61 -13.82
N ARG A 739 -10.56 -58.17 -15.01
CA ARG A 739 -11.82 -58.84 -15.35
C ARG A 739 -11.96 -60.03 -14.39
N ILE A 740 -13.02 -60.00 -13.57
CA ILE A 740 -13.46 -61.13 -12.75
C ILE A 740 -14.09 -62.18 -13.67
#